data_AF-A0A9E5U6J6-F1
#
_entry.id   AF-A0A9E5U6J6-F1
#
_cell.length_a   1.000
_cell.length_b   1.000
_cell.length_c   1.000
_cell.angle_alpha   90.00
_cell.angle_beta   90.00
_cell.angle_gamma   90.00
#
_symmetry.space_group_name_H-M   'P 1'
#
loop_
_entity.id
_entity.type
_entity.pdbx_description
1 polymer ?
#
loop_
_entity_poly.entity_id
_entity_poly.type
_entity_poly.pdbx_seq_one_letter_code
_entity_poly.pdbx_strand_id
1 'polypeptide(L)'
;MRSRLGRWLAWALGGLVVLWGLAWLGIPPLLKWQLEKQGSERLGRAVTVEQVRLHPWSLELWVDGLRVADATGSGALLSVRQLYIDAELQSLLRLAPVIDALRVDTPQLALRHQGEGRWDFDDIVARLAPTEARAEPDEGPARFAVFNIELVNGQASVVDEPVGVTHRLDALQLTVPFLSSLGSRREVVTEPRLAFTLNGSAFDSQAATTPFAEDRQTRARVRIPALDLAPYLPYWPKALPVRPATGALHLDLTLDFEQQAEPTLVVSGSAGVSNLRLDETDGPPLLSSPRLDVALQRVDPLRRRVALGAVRWQGPELDLRRDAQGLINLQRLAARVQTPPASPSDTAPPAPSTPQAAWQVTVQGVDLSDAVVRWRDDSVKPRAEQDLRIDSLTVAPIAWPVTEPARIRLAAAVGDATFKAEGEFAGERAQLRAALDAWGLRLAAPYLASVLEPELDGTARAALVLDWARGASGEADRLSLQATELVVDKLRLGPAKRPLARLDSLRLTDLNVDLAKRSADLGLVALDKPQLDVHRDARGQWMAQRWMKSSATEASADTEAAPWNWRVADLRLQGGGVRFLDEAGVRPVRLNLDRFDVRLQDLQAPGERAPEMPLSLKLRVSDGETPVSGTVSADGRLRLPGAGGAGPDLRWRSRVRVERFPVHALEPYLADRLNLELLRADTSVRGDIDLGLSANGPRVEAAVDVAVEDFRANTLAPGEELLQWESLQVRGLRVRSAPNQALSVNVAETVLSDYYARIAIDENGRFNLQDLIRPAPGEAAETGAAPAAGPTAAPATTTAAITPASGPAPDIRVGPISLVNGRVLFSDRFVRPNYSANLSEVTGSLSAFSSAPAAPGQPPEMATLSLKGRAEGTATLDVNGQINPLAQPLALDIKGVVRDLELPPLSPYSVKYAGYGIERGKLSVDVAYRVEPNGQLTANNQIVLNQLAFGERVPDSPANLPVKLAVALLADRSGVIDINLPISGSLNDPQFRLGPVIVRVIVNLIGKAITAPFSLIASAFSGGGADASQVDFAPGRVELADAQRTKLESLAKALENRPALRVTIVGHSDLEAERAGWQRARLDALLQAEKRRRLARAGGEVPQQVNVSAQERPELLREVYRRADIPKPRNFVGLAKDIPQEEMESLLLAAQAPTADTMRDLAVARAMAVKDFLASQRLPEDRLFLGAPKTARSGGNWQPQAELQLAPR
;
A
#
# COMPACT_ATOMS: atom_id res chain seq x y z
N MET A 1 118.30 65.61 -32.59
CA MET A 1 117.89 65.49 -31.16
C MET A 1 117.00 64.26 -30.90
N ARG A 2 117.33 63.10 -31.51
CA ARG A 2 116.56 61.84 -31.40
C ARG A 2 117.01 60.93 -30.22
N SER A 3 118.05 61.30 -29.45
CA SER A 3 118.67 60.45 -28.40
C SER A 3 118.35 60.83 -26.93
N ARG A 4 117.51 61.85 -26.70
CA ARG A 4 117.05 62.24 -25.34
C ARG A 4 115.65 61.71 -25.02
N LEU A 5 114.76 61.65 -26.01
CA LEU A 5 113.44 61.01 -25.86
C LEU A 5 113.57 59.52 -25.56
N GLY A 6 114.50 58.80 -26.21
CA GLY A 6 114.68 57.35 -26.00
C GLY A 6 115.18 56.97 -24.59
N ARG A 7 115.92 57.85 -23.91
CA ARG A 7 116.34 57.62 -22.50
C ARG A 7 115.23 57.94 -21.51
N TRP A 8 114.50 59.03 -21.71
CA TRP A 8 113.31 59.30 -20.90
C TRP A 8 112.24 58.23 -21.06
N LEU A 9 112.04 57.72 -22.28
CA LEU A 9 111.21 56.54 -22.51
C LEU A 9 111.76 55.29 -21.83
N ALA A 10 113.07 55.00 -21.89
CA ALA A 10 113.63 53.81 -21.23
C ALA A 10 113.56 53.88 -19.69
N TRP A 11 113.74 55.06 -19.07
CA TRP A 11 113.60 55.24 -17.63
C TRP A 11 112.13 55.28 -17.19
N ALA A 12 111.24 55.86 -17.99
CA ALA A 12 109.80 55.77 -17.75
C ALA A 12 109.29 54.33 -17.91
N LEU A 13 109.77 53.59 -18.92
CA LEU A 13 109.44 52.18 -19.14
C LEU A 13 110.03 51.28 -18.04
N GLY A 14 111.29 51.51 -17.64
CA GLY A 14 111.92 50.79 -16.54
C GLY A 14 111.27 51.10 -15.18
N GLY A 15 110.92 52.36 -14.92
CA GLY A 15 110.16 52.77 -13.74
C GLY A 15 108.75 52.19 -13.73
N LEU A 16 108.08 52.16 -14.88
CA LEU A 16 106.79 51.49 -15.05
C LEU A 16 106.91 49.99 -14.76
N VAL A 17 107.92 49.29 -15.31
CA VAL A 17 108.15 47.85 -15.08
C VAL A 17 108.48 47.54 -13.61
N VAL A 18 109.27 48.39 -12.92
CA VAL A 18 109.54 48.23 -11.48
C VAL A 18 108.28 48.48 -10.65
N LEU A 19 107.55 49.57 -10.92
CA LEU A 19 106.30 49.88 -10.23
C LEU A 19 105.23 48.80 -10.50
N TRP A 20 105.28 48.18 -11.68
CA TRP A 20 104.44 47.06 -12.08
C TRP A 20 104.80 45.74 -11.39
N GLY A 21 106.10 45.43 -11.27
CA GLY A 21 106.57 44.29 -10.47
C GLY A 21 106.23 44.45 -8.99
N LEU A 22 106.34 45.67 -8.45
CA LEU A 22 105.91 46.01 -7.10
C LEU A 22 104.38 45.91 -6.92
N ALA A 23 103.60 46.31 -7.93
CA ALA A 23 102.15 46.16 -7.92
C ALA A 23 101.73 44.68 -7.93
N TRP A 24 102.34 43.86 -8.79
CA TRP A 24 102.04 42.43 -8.90
C TRP A 24 102.42 41.63 -7.63
N LEU A 25 103.53 41.98 -6.96
CA LEU A 25 103.98 41.28 -5.74
C LEU A 25 103.36 41.84 -4.44
N GLY A 26 103.17 43.17 -4.38
CA GLY A 26 102.76 43.88 -3.16
C GLY A 26 101.26 44.08 -3.00
N ILE A 27 100.51 44.23 -4.10
CA ILE A 27 99.05 44.48 -4.03
C ILE A 27 98.26 43.25 -3.57
N PRO A 28 98.51 42.01 -4.04
CA PRO A 28 97.73 40.85 -3.58
C PRO A 28 97.74 40.61 -2.06
N PRO A 29 98.89 40.58 -1.34
CA PRO A 29 98.89 40.42 0.12
C PRO A 29 98.29 41.63 0.83
N LEU A 30 98.45 42.84 0.28
CA LEU A 30 97.83 44.06 0.82
C LEU A 30 96.31 44.06 0.66
N LEU A 31 95.80 43.61 -0.49
CA LEU A 31 94.37 43.41 -0.73
C LEU A 31 93.79 42.33 0.18
N LYS A 32 94.49 41.20 0.38
CA LYS A 32 94.07 40.18 1.34
C LYS A 32 93.92 40.78 2.75
N TRP A 33 94.97 41.43 3.27
CA TRP A 33 94.92 42.07 4.58
C TRP A 33 93.82 43.14 4.68
N GLN A 34 93.67 43.97 3.64
CA GLN A 34 92.68 45.03 3.61
C GLN A 34 91.25 44.47 3.54
N LEU A 35 91.00 43.41 2.76
CA LEU A 35 89.72 42.72 2.68
C LEU A 35 89.34 42.07 4.01
N GLU A 36 90.28 41.39 4.67
CA GLU A 36 90.04 40.79 6.00
C GLU A 36 89.79 41.87 7.05
N LYS A 37 90.62 42.92 7.09
CA LYS A 37 90.49 44.02 8.06
C LYS A 37 89.20 44.83 7.85
N GLN A 38 89.02 45.42 6.66
CA GLN A 38 87.85 46.25 6.36
C GLN A 38 86.57 45.42 6.31
N GLY A 39 86.63 44.19 5.78
CA GLY A 39 85.49 43.27 5.79
C GLY A 39 85.07 42.94 7.21
N SER A 40 86.02 42.61 8.10
CA SER A 40 85.68 42.29 9.49
C SER A 40 85.18 43.49 10.26
N GLU A 41 85.76 44.67 10.04
CA GLU A 41 85.36 45.92 10.69
C GLU A 41 83.97 46.37 10.25
N ARG A 42 83.68 46.35 8.93
CA ARG A 42 82.39 46.79 8.39
C ARG A 42 81.25 45.81 8.62
N LEU A 43 81.51 44.50 8.51
CA LEU A 43 80.49 43.48 8.76
C LEU A 43 80.32 43.17 10.25
N GLY A 44 81.32 43.48 11.08
CA GLY A 44 81.29 43.14 12.50
C GLY A 44 81.54 41.67 12.83
N ARG A 45 81.96 40.87 11.84
CA ARG A 45 82.23 39.43 11.94
C ARG A 45 83.57 39.10 11.30
N ALA A 46 84.25 38.06 11.76
CA ALA A 46 85.53 37.68 11.17
C ALA A 46 85.36 37.31 9.68
N VAL A 47 86.07 38.05 8.82
CA VAL A 47 86.22 37.77 7.38
C VAL A 47 87.63 37.24 7.15
N THR A 48 87.72 36.06 6.53
CA THR A 48 88.99 35.42 6.20
C THR A 48 89.05 35.13 4.70
N VAL A 49 90.24 35.21 4.11
CA VAL A 49 90.48 34.91 2.70
C VAL A 49 91.69 33.98 2.59
N GLU A 50 91.59 32.91 1.81
CA GLU A 50 92.71 31.98 1.62
C GLU A 50 93.80 32.64 0.76
N GLN A 51 93.44 33.07 -0.44
CA GLN A 51 94.37 33.66 -1.40
C GLN A 51 93.71 34.77 -2.23
N VAL A 52 94.48 35.82 -2.56
CA VAL A 52 94.10 36.84 -3.55
C VAL A 52 95.12 36.82 -4.67
N ARG A 53 94.67 36.84 -5.93
CA ARG A 53 95.51 36.98 -7.13
C ARG A 53 95.00 38.15 -7.95
N LEU A 54 95.91 39.04 -8.37
CA LEU A 54 95.58 40.20 -9.20
C LEU A 54 96.51 40.22 -10.41
N HIS A 55 95.95 40.29 -11.62
CA HIS A 55 96.69 40.51 -12.86
C HIS A 55 96.51 41.97 -13.29
N PRO A 56 97.44 42.87 -12.97
CA PRO A 56 97.23 44.32 -13.13
C PRO A 56 97.12 44.80 -14.58
N TRP A 57 97.47 43.99 -15.58
CA TRP A 57 97.36 44.35 -17.01
C TRP A 57 95.98 44.04 -17.59
N SER A 58 95.41 42.89 -17.26
CA SER A 58 94.05 42.51 -17.63
C SER A 58 93.03 42.99 -16.60
N LEU A 59 93.49 43.53 -15.46
CA LEU A 59 92.66 43.98 -14.33
C LEU A 59 91.77 42.87 -13.76
N GLU A 60 92.22 41.62 -13.88
CA GLU A 60 91.54 40.45 -13.32
C GLU A 60 91.91 40.26 -11.85
N LEU A 61 90.89 40.10 -11.01
CA LEU A 61 90.99 39.82 -9.58
C LEU A 61 90.35 38.46 -9.27
N TRP A 62 91.11 37.59 -8.61
CA TRP A 62 90.64 36.32 -8.09
C TRP A 62 90.77 36.32 -6.56
N VAL A 63 89.71 35.95 -5.87
CA VAL A 63 89.66 35.80 -4.41
C VAL A 63 89.22 34.38 -4.11
N ASP A 64 90.15 33.56 -3.63
CA ASP A 64 89.93 32.15 -3.31
C ASP A 64 89.69 31.99 -1.79
N GLY A 65 88.72 31.16 -1.42
CA GLY A 65 88.42 30.79 -0.03
C GLY A 65 87.92 31.93 0.87
N LEU A 66 87.05 32.81 0.36
CA LEU A 66 86.43 33.89 1.16
C LEU A 66 85.41 33.31 2.15
N ARG A 67 85.53 33.64 3.44
CA ARG A 67 84.63 33.15 4.49
C ARG A 67 84.27 34.23 5.48
N VAL A 68 82.97 34.33 5.80
CA VAL A 68 82.40 35.21 6.83
C VAL A 68 81.88 34.32 7.96
N ALA A 69 82.35 34.56 9.19
CA ALA A 69 81.91 33.81 10.37
C ALA A 69 80.43 34.02 10.68
N ASP A 70 79.82 33.03 11.34
CA ASP A 70 78.49 33.19 11.93
C ASP A 70 78.54 34.02 13.24
N ALA A 71 77.38 34.29 13.84
CA ALA A 71 77.26 35.05 15.08
C ALA A 71 77.96 34.38 16.29
N THR A 72 78.19 33.06 16.23
CA THR A 72 78.84 32.28 17.30
C THR A 72 80.36 32.19 17.13
N GLY A 73 80.88 32.55 15.96
CA GLY A 73 82.29 32.49 15.60
C GLY A 73 82.83 31.08 15.32
N SER A 74 81.99 30.05 15.41
CA SER A 74 82.38 28.64 15.22
C SER A 74 82.01 28.06 13.85
N GLY A 75 80.98 28.61 13.20
CA GLY A 75 80.57 28.26 11.84
C GLY A 75 80.78 29.39 10.84
N ALA A 76 80.31 29.18 9.61
CA ALA A 76 80.36 30.16 8.53
C ALA A 76 78.95 30.60 8.16
N LEU A 77 78.70 31.91 8.16
CA LEU A 77 77.49 32.50 7.60
C LEU A 77 77.53 32.40 6.07
N LEU A 78 78.66 32.80 5.47
CA LEU A 78 78.92 32.77 4.04
C LEU A 78 80.30 32.17 3.79
N SER A 79 80.41 31.27 2.83
CA SER A 79 81.71 30.84 2.28
C SER A 79 81.65 30.81 0.76
N VAL A 80 82.70 31.25 0.10
CA VAL A 80 82.80 31.31 -1.36
C VAL A 80 84.12 30.66 -1.74
N ARG A 81 84.05 29.60 -2.56
CA ARG A 81 85.26 28.89 -3.02
C ARG A 81 86.14 29.81 -3.86
N GLN A 82 85.55 30.53 -4.81
CA GLN A 82 86.27 31.45 -5.68
C GLN A 82 85.37 32.59 -6.16
N LEU A 83 85.88 33.81 -6.11
CA LEU A 83 85.29 35.02 -6.68
C LEU A 83 86.24 35.56 -7.75
N TYR A 84 85.75 35.74 -8.97
CA TYR A 84 86.48 36.25 -10.11
C TYR A 84 85.83 37.54 -10.61
N ILE A 85 86.63 38.59 -10.79
CA ILE A 85 86.21 39.91 -11.27
C ILE A 85 87.16 40.34 -12.37
N ASP A 86 86.64 40.69 -13.54
CA ASP A 86 87.38 41.28 -14.66
C ASP A 86 86.92 42.73 -14.87
N ALA A 87 87.79 43.70 -14.57
CA ALA A 87 87.45 45.12 -14.66
C ALA A 87 88.03 45.77 -15.93
N GLU A 88 87.26 46.59 -16.65
CA GLU A 88 87.79 47.25 -17.84
C GLU A 88 88.50 48.57 -17.53
N LEU A 89 89.59 48.86 -18.25
CA LEU A 89 90.26 50.18 -18.26
C LEU A 89 89.31 51.32 -18.68
N GLN A 90 88.23 51.02 -19.41
CA GLN A 90 87.19 52.00 -19.76
C GLN A 90 86.50 52.59 -18.52
N SER A 91 86.54 51.91 -17.37
CA SER A 91 86.00 52.42 -16.12
C SER A 91 86.61 53.76 -15.72
N LEU A 92 87.92 53.94 -15.97
CA LEU A 92 88.67 55.17 -15.67
C LEU A 92 88.34 56.30 -16.65
N LEU A 93 88.03 55.97 -17.91
CA LEU A 93 87.64 56.93 -18.96
C LEU A 93 86.19 57.41 -18.80
N ARG A 94 85.29 56.51 -18.40
CA ARG A 94 83.85 56.79 -18.28
C ARG A 94 83.43 57.29 -16.90
N LEU A 95 84.36 57.34 -15.93
CA LEU A 95 84.11 57.66 -14.52
C LEU A 95 82.94 56.83 -13.94
N ALA A 96 82.84 55.59 -14.38
CA ALA A 96 81.77 54.66 -14.02
C ALA A 96 82.34 53.24 -14.01
N PRO A 97 81.99 52.38 -13.05
CA PRO A 97 82.47 51.00 -13.03
C PRO A 97 81.96 50.23 -14.25
N VAL A 98 82.89 49.66 -15.02
CA VAL A 98 82.68 48.75 -16.15
C VAL A 98 83.40 47.43 -15.85
N ILE A 99 82.65 46.37 -15.63
CA ILE A 99 83.15 45.02 -15.29
C ILE A 99 82.75 44.07 -16.42
N ASP A 100 83.70 43.38 -17.06
CA ASP A 100 83.44 42.46 -18.18
C ASP A 100 83.01 41.06 -17.74
N ALA A 101 83.42 40.64 -16.54
CA ALA A 101 82.95 39.39 -15.94
C ALA A 101 82.92 39.47 -14.41
N LEU A 102 81.86 38.94 -13.82
CA LEU A 102 81.73 38.76 -12.36
C LEU A 102 81.25 37.34 -12.09
N ARG A 103 82.15 36.45 -11.65
CA ARG A 103 81.83 35.05 -11.39
C ARG A 103 82.03 34.68 -9.93
N VAL A 104 81.00 34.06 -9.33
CA VAL A 104 80.98 33.51 -7.97
C VAL A 104 80.80 32.00 -8.04
N ASP A 105 81.84 31.26 -7.70
CA ASP A 105 81.84 29.79 -7.76
C ASP A 105 81.66 29.17 -6.38
N THR A 106 80.67 28.29 -6.26
CA THR A 106 80.32 27.53 -5.06
C THR A 106 80.11 28.41 -3.81
N PRO A 107 79.23 29.44 -3.85
CA PRO A 107 78.86 30.16 -2.64
C PRO A 107 77.95 29.30 -1.74
N GLN A 108 78.27 29.17 -0.46
CA GLN A 108 77.47 28.49 0.55
C GLN A 108 77.00 29.48 1.60
N LEU A 109 75.69 29.55 1.82
CA LEU A 109 75.04 30.47 2.76
C LEU A 109 74.27 29.69 3.83
N ALA A 110 74.44 30.02 5.10
CA ALA A 110 73.69 29.41 6.20
C ALA A 110 72.97 30.50 7.00
N LEU A 111 71.63 30.57 6.87
CA LEU A 111 70.80 31.57 7.52
C LEU A 111 69.91 30.96 8.60
N ARG A 112 69.62 31.71 9.65
CA ARG A 112 68.69 31.33 10.72
C ARG A 112 67.68 32.44 10.97
N HIS A 113 66.39 32.12 10.87
CA HIS A 113 65.30 32.99 11.25
C HIS A 113 64.93 32.71 12.71
N GLN A 114 65.01 33.74 13.55
CA GLN A 114 64.85 33.66 15.00
C GLN A 114 63.41 34.01 15.46
N GLY A 115 62.56 34.51 14.55
CA GLY A 115 61.19 34.96 14.85
C GLY A 115 61.04 36.47 14.95
N GLU A 116 59.80 36.94 14.91
CA GLU A 116 59.44 38.37 14.91
C GLU A 116 60.12 39.18 13.78
N GLY A 117 60.45 38.53 12.67
CA GLY A 117 61.16 39.13 11.54
C GLY A 117 62.67 39.27 11.74
N ARG A 118 63.24 38.70 12.82
CA ARG A 118 64.67 38.79 13.11
C ARG A 118 65.47 37.65 12.49
N TRP A 119 66.64 37.98 11.97
CA TRP A 119 67.58 37.05 11.35
C TRP A 119 68.94 37.09 12.03
N ASP A 120 69.68 35.99 11.92
CA ASP A 120 71.05 35.85 12.39
C ASP A 120 72.09 36.66 11.60
N PHE A 121 71.66 37.60 10.75
CA PHE A 121 72.50 38.57 10.04
C PHE A 121 72.01 40.02 10.19
N ASP A 122 70.95 40.28 10.97
CA ASP A 122 70.40 41.63 11.15
C ASP A 122 71.42 42.61 11.75
N ASP A 123 72.36 42.11 12.57
CA ASP A 123 73.50 42.86 13.09
C ASP A 123 74.43 43.37 11.98
N ILE A 124 74.60 42.60 10.90
CA ILE A 124 75.37 43.01 9.73
C ILE A 124 74.59 44.09 8.96
N VAL A 125 73.30 43.88 8.73
CA VAL A 125 72.45 44.83 7.97
C VAL A 125 72.35 46.16 8.70
N ALA A 126 72.12 46.16 10.02
CA ALA A 126 72.05 47.38 10.83
C ALA A 126 73.36 48.18 10.82
N ARG A 127 74.52 47.50 10.71
CA ARG A 127 75.84 48.17 10.57
C ARG A 127 76.07 48.75 9.19
N LEU A 128 75.51 48.13 8.15
CA LEU A 128 75.63 48.58 6.76
C LEU A 128 74.57 49.60 6.36
N ALA A 129 73.51 49.76 7.16
CA ALA A 129 72.44 50.70 6.90
C ALA A 129 72.96 52.16 6.91
N PRO A 130 72.60 52.99 5.93
CA PRO A 130 72.99 54.40 5.91
C PRO A 130 72.39 55.12 7.12
N THR A 131 73.23 55.84 7.88
CA THR A 131 72.75 56.75 8.93
C THR A 131 71.98 57.89 8.26
N GLU A 132 70.74 58.17 8.68
CA GLU A 132 69.80 59.12 8.06
C GLU A 132 70.23 60.61 8.02
N ALA A 133 71.52 60.93 8.17
CA ALA A 133 72.00 62.29 8.05
C ALA A 133 72.51 62.58 6.62
N ARG A 134 71.69 63.34 5.88
CA ARG A 134 71.98 64.19 4.70
C ARG A 134 71.44 63.67 3.35
N ALA A 135 70.18 64.01 3.06
CA ALA A 135 69.64 64.02 1.70
C ALA A 135 70.26 65.19 0.92
N GLU A 136 71.20 64.88 0.03
CA GLU A 136 71.55 65.75 -1.10
C GLU A 136 70.57 65.50 -2.27
N PRO A 137 70.33 66.51 -3.14
CA PRO A 137 69.39 66.38 -4.25
C PRO A 137 69.81 65.27 -5.21
N ASP A 138 68.80 64.51 -5.66
CA ASP A 138 68.87 63.31 -6.49
C ASP A 138 69.61 63.55 -7.82
N GLU A 139 70.94 63.36 -7.82
CA GLU A 139 71.68 63.10 -9.05
C GLU A 139 71.26 61.72 -9.53
N GLY A 140 70.72 61.64 -10.76
CA GLY A 140 70.04 60.45 -11.30
C GLY A 140 70.82 59.12 -11.23
N PRO A 141 70.22 58.02 -11.73
CA PRO A 141 70.62 56.65 -11.38
C PRO A 141 72.12 56.40 -11.54
N ALA A 142 72.71 55.74 -10.53
CA ALA A 142 74.11 55.35 -10.50
C ALA A 142 74.52 54.72 -11.85
N ARG A 143 75.57 55.27 -12.47
CA ARG A 143 76.03 54.89 -13.81
C ARG A 143 76.99 53.70 -13.73
N PHE A 144 76.63 52.56 -14.31
CA PHE A 144 77.49 51.37 -14.33
C PHE A 144 77.22 50.46 -15.54
N ALA A 145 78.14 49.53 -15.81
CA ALA A 145 77.96 48.41 -16.73
C ALA A 145 78.66 47.16 -16.20
N VAL A 146 77.93 46.04 -16.10
CA VAL A 146 78.49 44.75 -15.68
C VAL A 146 78.06 43.71 -16.71
N PHE A 147 79.03 43.01 -17.30
CA PHE A 147 78.82 41.91 -18.24
C PHE A 147 79.08 40.57 -17.54
N ASN A 148 78.50 39.51 -18.07
CA ASN A 148 78.76 38.12 -17.70
C ASN A 148 78.75 37.88 -16.17
N ILE A 149 77.64 38.19 -15.51
CA ILE A 149 77.46 37.87 -14.09
C ILE A 149 77.07 36.40 -13.99
N GLU A 150 77.90 35.58 -13.36
CA GLU A 150 77.68 34.16 -13.18
C GLU A 150 77.80 33.77 -11.71
N LEU A 151 76.78 33.11 -11.17
CA LEU A 151 76.85 32.38 -9.91
C LEU A 151 76.62 30.92 -10.22
N VAL A 152 77.56 30.05 -9.87
CA VAL A 152 77.49 28.61 -10.19
C VAL A 152 77.70 27.75 -8.95
N ASN A 153 77.00 26.61 -8.88
CA ASN A 153 77.08 25.62 -7.80
C ASN A 153 76.80 26.18 -6.39
N GLY A 154 75.95 27.21 -6.29
CA GLY A 154 75.62 27.79 -4.98
C GLY A 154 74.72 26.90 -4.13
N GLN A 155 74.84 27.04 -2.82
CA GLN A 155 74.06 26.31 -1.82
C GLN A 155 73.59 27.29 -0.74
N ALA A 156 72.37 27.12 -0.23
CA ALA A 156 71.88 27.86 0.92
C ALA A 156 71.07 26.96 1.85
N SER A 157 71.27 27.06 3.16
CA SER A 157 70.42 26.42 4.16
C SER A 157 69.78 27.49 5.04
N VAL A 158 68.45 27.49 5.12
CA VAL A 158 67.68 28.40 5.97
C VAL A 158 66.98 27.61 7.05
N VAL A 159 67.34 27.85 8.32
CA VAL A 159 66.67 27.25 9.48
C VAL A 159 65.66 28.26 10.03
N ASP A 160 64.38 27.92 9.97
CA ASP A 160 63.30 28.73 10.55
C ASP A 160 62.91 28.16 11.91
N GLU A 161 63.44 28.77 12.99
CA GLU A 161 63.26 28.27 14.35
C GLU A 161 61.82 28.38 14.87
N PRO A 162 61.07 29.48 14.64
CA PRO A 162 59.65 29.58 15.03
C PRO A 162 58.75 28.47 14.49
N VAL A 163 59.05 28.00 13.27
CA VAL A 163 58.23 27.00 12.56
C VAL A 163 58.85 25.60 12.63
N GLY A 164 60.13 25.50 13.01
CA GLY A 164 60.86 24.23 13.14
C GLY A 164 61.22 23.57 11.81
N VAL A 165 61.32 24.35 10.73
CA VAL A 165 61.56 23.86 9.36
C VAL A 165 62.95 24.28 8.89
N THR A 166 63.63 23.41 8.14
CA THR A 166 64.88 23.76 7.46
C THR A 166 64.69 23.65 5.95
N HIS A 167 64.88 24.77 5.24
CA HIS A 167 64.91 24.81 3.79
C HIS A 167 66.35 24.66 3.27
N ARG A 168 66.55 23.83 2.26
CA ARG A 168 67.84 23.65 1.58
C ARG A 168 67.70 23.99 0.11
N LEU A 169 68.57 24.87 -0.35
CA LEU A 169 68.73 25.26 -1.74
C LEU A 169 70.05 24.72 -2.22
N ASP A 170 70.03 23.93 -3.28
CA ASP A 170 71.20 23.32 -3.90
C ASP A 170 71.30 23.70 -5.38
N ALA A 171 72.51 23.60 -5.93
CA ALA A 171 72.81 23.83 -7.34
C ALA A 171 72.33 25.19 -7.88
N LEU A 172 72.43 26.26 -7.08
CA LEU A 172 72.09 27.62 -7.50
C LEU A 172 72.95 28.04 -8.70
N GLN A 173 72.27 28.41 -9.77
CA GLN A 173 72.82 28.96 -10.99
C GLN A 173 72.10 30.27 -11.30
N LEU A 174 72.84 31.37 -11.32
CA LEU A 174 72.36 32.68 -11.79
C LEU A 174 73.27 33.15 -12.91
N THR A 175 72.72 33.38 -14.09
CA THR A 175 73.47 33.94 -15.22
C THR A 175 72.76 35.21 -15.66
N VAL A 176 73.48 36.34 -15.64
CA VAL A 176 73.00 37.62 -16.17
C VAL A 176 74.00 38.12 -17.21
N PRO A 177 73.67 38.03 -18.52
CA PRO A 177 74.61 38.37 -19.58
C PRO A 177 75.12 39.82 -19.53
N PHE A 178 74.25 40.76 -19.15
CA PHE A 178 74.56 42.19 -19.18
C PHE A 178 73.62 43.01 -18.29
N LEU A 179 74.15 43.96 -17.51
CA LEU A 179 73.40 44.98 -16.79
C LEU A 179 74.05 46.35 -17.00
N SER A 180 73.33 47.33 -17.52
CA SER A 180 73.85 48.70 -17.62
C SER A 180 72.79 49.79 -17.52
N SER A 181 73.09 50.82 -16.74
CA SER A 181 72.31 52.06 -16.62
C SER A 181 72.80 53.20 -17.55
N LEU A 182 73.80 52.93 -18.41
CA LEU A 182 74.39 53.92 -19.33
C LEU A 182 73.43 54.25 -20.49
N GLY A 183 73.23 55.55 -20.77
CA GLY A 183 72.21 56.06 -21.69
C GLY A 183 72.14 55.42 -23.09
N SER A 184 73.27 55.02 -23.69
CA SER A 184 73.29 54.39 -25.02
C SER A 184 72.97 52.89 -25.04
N ARG A 185 72.74 52.26 -23.89
CA ARG A 185 72.53 50.81 -23.74
C ARG A 185 71.36 50.44 -22.81
N ARG A 186 70.49 51.39 -22.46
CA ARG A 186 69.33 51.17 -21.57
C ARG A 186 68.24 50.29 -22.17
N GLU A 187 68.14 50.27 -23.50
CA GLU A 187 67.11 49.53 -24.27
C GLU A 187 67.59 48.13 -24.72
N VAL A 188 68.78 47.69 -24.30
CA VAL A 188 69.29 46.36 -24.64
C VAL A 188 68.54 45.30 -23.82
N VAL A 189 67.98 44.31 -24.51
CA VAL A 189 67.33 43.17 -23.86
C VAL A 189 68.40 42.31 -23.19
N THR A 190 68.26 42.09 -21.89
CA THR A 190 69.09 41.15 -21.13
C THR A 190 68.28 39.89 -20.84
N GLU A 191 68.91 38.74 -21.01
CA GLU A 191 68.29 37.43 -20.77
C GLU A 191 68.81 36.73 -19.49
N PRO A 192 68.36 37.09 -18.28
CA PRO A 192 68.81 36.40 -17.07
C PRO A 192 68.18 35.01 -16.94
N ARG A 193 68.95 34.06 -16.42
CA ARG A 193 68.49 32.72 -16.03
C ARG A 193 68.76 32.46 -14.55
N LEU A 194 67.78 31.92 -13.84
CA LEU A 194 67.91 31.47 -12.45
C LEU A 194 67.42 30.02 -12.34
N ALA A 195 68.30 29.11 -11.92
CA ALA A 195 67.96 27.70 -11.70
C ALA A 195 68.52 27.20 -10.37
N PHE A 196 67.75 26.37 -9.67
CA PHE A 196 68.16 25.72 -8.41
C PHE A 196 67.25 24.56 -8.05
N THR A 197 67.62 23.75 -7.07
CA THR A 197 66.73 22.78 -6.41
C THR A 197 66.46 23.21 -4.97
N LEU A 198 65.20 23.47 -4.63
CA LEU A 198 64.78 23.85 -3.28
C LEU A 198 64.04 22.68 -2.63
N ASN A 199 64.58 22.14 -1.54
CA ASN A 199 64.06 20.96 -0.86
C ASN A 199 63.85 19.75 -1.80
N GLY A 200 64.76 19.59 -2.78
CA GLY A 200 64.66 18.55 -3.82
C GLY A 200 63.73 18.90 -5.00
N SER A 201 62.99 20.01 -4.95
CA SER A 201 62.12 20.47 -6.05
C SER A 201 62.89 21.39 -7.00
N ALA A 202 62.89 21.08 -8.30
CA ALA A 202 63.60 21.88 -9.30
C ALA A 202 62.85 23.18 -9.66
N PHE A 203 63.59 24.26 -9.80
CA PHE A 203 63.14 25.56 -10.29
C PHE A 203 64.06 26.00 -11.44
N ASP A 204 63.46 26.49 -12.53
CA ASP A 204 64.17 27.12 -13.65
C ASP A 204 63.37 28.33 -14.12
N SER A 205 64.02 29.47 -14.27
CA SER A 205 63.43 30.65 -14.89
C SER A 205 64.36 31.27 -15.90
N GLN A 206 63.78 31.78 -16.98
CA GLN A 206 64.46 32.54 -18.01
C GLN A 206 63.63 33.79 -18.27
N ALA A 207 64.24 34.97 -18.23
CA ALA A 207 63.54 36.20 -18.59
C ALA A 207 64.24 36.90 -19.73
N ALA A 208 63.51 37.74 -20.46
CA ALA A 208 64.02 38.76 -21.37
C ALA A 208 63.49 40.10 -20.86
N THR A 209 64.38 40.99 -20.43
CA THR A 209 63.98 42.22 -19.71
C THR A 209 64.82 43.44 -20.11
N THR A 210 64.20 44.62 -20.06
CA THR A 210 64.83 45.94 -20.23
C THR A 210 64.76 46.76 -18.92
N PRO A 211 65.48 46.35 -17.86
CA PRO A 211 65.27 46.85 -16.48
C PRO A 211 65.54 48.35 -16.28
N PHE A 212 66.25 48.99 -17.22
CA PHE A 212 66.61 50.41 -17.17
C PHE A 212 65.95 51.25 -18.29
N ALA A 213 65.07 50.65 -19.11
CA ALA A 213 64.20 51.39 -20.02
C ALA A 213 63.01 52.01 -19.26
N GLU A 214 62.33 53.01 -19.86
CA GLU A 214 61.20 53.69 -19.21
C GLU A 214 59.98 52.76 -19.00
N ASP A 215 59.76 51.85 -19.95
CA ASP A 215 58.63 50.91 -19.98
C ASP A 215 58.91 49.57 -19.27
N ARG A 216 60.16 49.31 -18.88
CA ARG A 216 60.62 48.15 -18.09
C ARG A 216 59.99 46.82 -18.52
N GLN A 217 59.94 46.57 -19.83
CA GLN A 217 59.35 45.35 -20.38
C GLN A 217 60.08 44.12 -19.84
N THR A 218 59.31 43.12 -19.39
CA THR A 218 59.86 41.86 -18.88
C THR A 218 58.97 40.70 -19.31
N ARG A 219 59.52 39.78 -20.11
CA ARG A 219 58.92 38.48 -20.39
C ARG A 219 59.70 37.39 -19.65
N ALA A 220 59.10 36.74 -18.67
CA ALA A 220 59.74 35.68 -17.89
C ALA A 220 59.01 34.35 -18.01
N ARG A 221 59.71 33.28 -18.40
CA ARG A 221 59.22 31.91 -18.28
C ARG A 221 59.69 31.31 -16.96
N VAL A 222 58.77 30.77 -16.18
CA VAL A 222 59.03 30.12 -14.90
C VAL A 222 58.54 28.67 -14.98
N ARG A 223 59.44 27.72 -14.75
CA ARG A 223 59.14 26.30 -14.78
C ARG A 223 59.48 25.64 -13.44
N ILE A 224 58.47 25.00 -12.87
CA ILE A 224 58.55 24.21 -11.65
C ILE A 224 57.94 22.84 -11.97
N PRO A 225 58.75 21.82 -12.31
CA PRO A 225 58.24 20.53 -12.76
C PRO A 225 57.45 19.78 -11.69
N ALA A 226 57.81 19.89 -10.42
CA ALA A 226 57.09 19.35 -9.27
C ALA A 226 57.64 19.99 -7.99
N LEU A 227 56.85 20.86 -7.36
CA LEU A 227 57.13 21.43 -6.04
C LEU A 227 56.38 20.64 -4.99
N ASP A 228 57.11 19.89 -4.18
CA ASP A 228 56.54 19.19 -3.03
C ASP A 228 56.04 20.21 -2.00
N LEU A 229 54.77 20.13 -1.64
CA LEU A 229 54.14 21.04 -0.68
C LEU A 229 54.40 20.62 0.77
N ALA A 230 54.84 19.38 1.03
CA ALA A 230 55.02 18.85 2.39
C ALA A 230 55.93 19.72 3.28
N PRO A 231 57.10 20.23 2.81
CA PRO A 231 57.96 21.09 3.61
C PRO A 231 57.33 22.44 3.99
N TYR A 232 56.29 22.87 3.27
CA TYR A 232 55.66 24.18 3.45
C TYR A 232 54.38 24.12 4.29
N LEU A 233 53.89 22.93 4.65
CA LEU A 233 52.69 22.74 5.47
C LEU A 233 52.73 23.46 6.83
N PRO A 234 53.86 23.54 7.54
CA PRO A 234 53.95 24.28 8.80
C PRO A 234 53.66 25.79 8.66
N TYR A 235 53.81 26.35 7.45
CA TYR A 235 53.47 27.75 7.13
C TYR A 235 52.00 27.94 6.75
N TRP A 236 51.20 26.87 6.65
CA TRP A 236 49.79 26.97 6.33
C TRP A 236 49.02 27.67 7.46
N PRO A 237 48.18 28.70 7.18
CA PRO A 237 47.47 29.43 8.22
C PRO A 237 46.55 28.53 9.05
N LYS A 238 46.76 28.49 10.37
CA LYS A 238 45.92 27.72 11.31
C LYS A 238 44.45 28.14 11.32
N ALA A 239 44.14 29.37 10.88
CA ALA A 239 42.79 29.90 10.83
C ALA A 239 41.95 29.35 9.66
N LEU A 240 42.58 28.75 8.65
CA LEU A 240 41.84 28.18 7.53
C LEU A 240 41.16 26.87 7.94
N PRO A 241 39.91 26.64 7.52
CA PRO A 241 39.14 25.47 7.95
C PRO A 241 39.54 24.18 7.20
N VAL A 242 40.42 24.28 6.21
CA VAL A 242 40.94 23.17 5.40
C VAL A 242 42.46 23.31 5.31
N ARG A 243 43.17 22.18 5.39
CA ARG A 243 44.63 22.11 5.25
C ARG A 243 45.05 21.05 4.22
N PRO A 244 46.05 21.33 3.37
CA PRO A 244 46.67 20.29 2.56
C PRO A 244 47.46 19.32 3.45
N ALA A 245 47.34 18.02 3.18
CA ALA A 245 48.12 16.97 3.83
C ALA A 245 49.27 16.50 2.92
N THR A 246 49.03 16.43 1.61
CA THR A 246 50.01 16.08 0.57
C THR A 246 49.69 16.80 -0.73
N GLY A 247 50.67 16.95 -1.62
CA GLY A 247 50.47 17.42 -2.98
C GLY A 247 51.77 17.91 -3.61
N ALA A 248 51.87 17.82 -4.94
CA ALA A 248 52.96 18.40 -5.72
C ALA A 248 52.41 19.40 -6.75
N LEU A 249 52.94 20.64 -6.73
CA LEU A 249 52.53 21.72 -7.64
C LEU A 249 53.41 21.71 -8.90
N HIS A 250 52.77 21.77 -10.07
CA HIS A 250 53.40 21.80 -11.38
C HIS A 250 53.11 23.16 -12.05
N LEU A 251 54.14 23.94 -12.39
CA LEU A 251 53.98 25.24 -13.04
C LEU A 251 54.86 25.32 -14.29
N ASP A 252 54.29 25.78 -15.40
CA ASP A 252 55.01 26.26 -16.58
C ASP A 252 54.32 27.54 -17.04
N LEU A 253 54.83 28.67 -16.56
CA LEU A 253 54.19 29.98 -16.67
C LEU A 253 55.03 30.92 -17.54
N THR A 254 54.37 31.72 -18.35
CA THR A 254 54.95 32.90 -19.01
C THR A 254 54.31 34.15 -18.41
N LEU A 255 55.16 35.03 -17.88
CA LEU A 255 54.82 36.29 -17.25
C LEU A 255 55.23 37.42 -18.20
N ASP A 256 54.28 38.18 -18.72
CA ASP A 256 54.53 39.39 -19.50
C ASP A 256 54.19 40.61 -18.63
N PHE A 257 55.20 41.37 -18.25
CA PHE A 257 55.09 42.60 -17.49
C PHE A 257 55.51 43.81 -18.32
N GLU A 258 54.74 44.90 -18.21
CA GLU A 258 55.04 46.17 -18.86
C GLU A 258 54.65 47.33 -17.92
N GLN A 259 55.59 48.25 -17.70
CA GLN A 259 55.39 49.45 -16.91
C GLN A 259 54.84 50.56 -17.81
N GLN A 260 53.55 50.86 -17.64
CA GLN A 260 52.87 52.02 -18.25
C GLN A 260 52.29 52.92 -17.14
N ALA A 261 51.44 53.88 -17.50
CA ALA A 261 50.67 54.68 -16.54
C ALA A 261 49.82 53.79 -15.61
N GLU A 262 49.28 52.69 -16.14
CA GLU A 262 48.76 51.56 -15.38
C GLU A 262 49.62 50.32 -15.69
N PRO A 263 50.33 49.74 -14.72
CA PRO A 263 51.16 48.56 -14.97
C PRO A 263 50.30 47.37 -15.41
N THR A 264 50.83 46.58 -16.35
CA THR A 264 50.17 45.35 -16.80
C THR A 264 51.01 44.13 -16.45
N LEU A 265 50.34 43.07 -16.00
CA LEU A 265 50.94 41.77 -15.75
C LEU A 265 50.02 40.73 -16.36
N VAL A 266 50.51 39.99 -17.34
CA VAL A 266 49.76 38.90 -17.97
C VAL A 266 50.46 37.60 -17.68
N VAL A 267 49.71 36.66 -17.11
CA VAL A 267 50.17 35.30 -16.83
C VAL A 267 49.48 34.32 -17.78
N SER A 268 50.26 33.51 -18.48
CA SER A 268 49.78 32.45 -19.38
C SER A 268 50.60 31.16 -19.20
N GLY A 269 50.11 30.02 -19.67
CA GLY A 269 50.79 28.73 -19.57
C GLY A 269 49.93 27.64 -18.92
N SER A 270 50.51 26.83 -18.04
CA SER A 270 49.80 25.75 -17.33
C SER A 270 50.16 25.71 -15.85
N ALA A 271 49.14 25.46 -15.02
CA ALA A 271 49.29 25.15 -13.61
C ALA A 271 48.58 23.83 -13.32
N GLY A 272 49.17 22.97 -12.50
CA GLY A 272 48.54 21.72 -12.10
C GLY A 272 48.99 21.26 -10.74
N VAL A 273 48.24 20.34 -10.14
CA VAL A 273 48.58 19.71 -8.87
C VAL A 273 48.36 18.21 -8.99
N SER A 274 49.30 17.41 -8.46
CA SER A 274 49.18 15.96 -8.36
C SER A 274 49.17 15.48 -6.92
N ASN A 275 48.50 14.35 -6.67
CA ASN A 275 48.39 13.68 -5.37
C ASN A 275 47.94 14.62 -4.24
N LEU A 276 47.00 15.52 -4.55
CA LEU A 276 46.46 16.47 -3.59
C LEU A 276 45.58 15.73 -2.60
N ARG A 277 45.79 15.96 -1.31
CA ARG A 277 44.87 15.58 -0.25
C ARG A 277 44.60 16.77 0.64
N LEU A 278 43.32 17.09 0.84
CA LEU A 278 42.84 18.12 1.74
C LEU A 278 42.07 17.48 2.89
N ASP A 279 42.43 17.84 4.11
CA ASP A 279 41.76 17.41 5.33
C ASP A 279 41.08 18.63 5.99
N GLU A 280 39.94 18.42 6.67
CA GLU A 280 39.36 19.45 7.54
C GLU A 280 40.30 19.71 8.73
N THR A 281 40.42 20.95 9.19
CA THR A 281 41.23 21.29 10.37
C THR A 281 40.64 20.58 11.60
N ASP A 282 41.41 19.69 12.23
CA ASP A 282 40.99 18.77 13.30
C ASP A 282 39.87 17.78 12.93
N GLY A 283 39.68 17.51 11.64
CA GLY A 283 38.58 16.70 11.12
C GLY A 283 39.01 15.57 10.17
N PRO A 284 38.03 14.88 9.57
CA PRO A 284 38.26 13.81 8.61
C PRO A 284 38.80 14.36 7.27
N PRO A 285 39.30 13.47 6.39
CA PRO A 285 39.63 13.84 5.01
C PRO A 285 38.41 14.44 4.28
N LEU A 286 38.64 15.50 3.50
CA LEU A 286 37.61 16.22 2.75
C LEU A 286 37.66 15.88 1.26
N LEU A 287 38.84 16.03 0.66
CA LEU A 287 39.06 15.88 -0.78
C LEU A 287 40.39 15.18 -1.02
N SER A 288 40.40 14.15 -1.87
CA SER A 288 41.61 13.64 -2.50
C SER A 288 41.50 13.83 -4.01
N SER A 289 42.62 14.10 -4.68
CA SER A 289 42.66 14.35 -6.12
C SER A 289 44.01 13.90 -6.69
N PRO A 290 44.04 12.82 -7.49
CA PRO A 290 45.23 12.37 -8.20
C PRO A 290 45.83 13.46 -9.08
N ARG A 291 45.00 14.19 -9.85
CA ARG A 291 45.48 15.19 -10.79
C ARG A 291 44.44 16.26 -11.10
N LEU A 292 44.86 17.53 -11.07
CA LEU A 292 44.12 18.68 -11.55
C LEU A 292 45.05 19.53 -12.41
N ASP A 293 44.69 19.76 -13.67
CA ASP A 293 45.42 20.62 -14.61
C ASP A 293 44.55 21.80 -15.05
N VAL A 294 45.14 22.99 -15.09
CA VAL A 294 44.49 24.24 -15.50
C VAL A 294 45.34 24.90 -16.59
N ALA A 295 44.76 25.07 -17.77
CA ALA A 295 45.34 25.86 -18.83
C ALA A 295 45.06 27.36 -18.60
N LEU A 296 46.11 28.16 -18.45
CA LEU A 296 46.03 29.61 -18.27
C LEU A 296 46.18 30.27 -19.64
N GLN A 297 45.10 30.80 -20.20
CA GLN A 297 45.18 31.51 -21.48
C GLN A 297 45.67 32.94 -21.29
N ARG A 298 45.00 33.67 -20.39
CA ARG A 298 45.37 35.05 -20.05
C ARG A 298 44.82 35.43 -18.68
N VAL A 299 45.69 35.54 -17.69
CA VAL A 299 45.33 36.03 -16.35
C VAL A 299 45.99 37.39 -16.15
N ASP A 300 45.17 38.43 -16.04
CA ASP A 300 45.58 39.81 -15.79
C ASP A 300 45.09 40.22 -14.39
N PRO A 301 45.86 39.88 -13.33
CA PRO A 301 45.42 40.08 -11.96
C PRO A 301 45.30 41.56 -11.60
N LEU A 302 46.13 42.43 -12.21
CA LEU A 302 46.09 43.88 -11.98
C LEU A 302 44.80 44.50 -12.52
N ARG A 303 44.28 43.98 -13.64
CA ARG A 303 42.99 44.41 -14.23
C ARG A 303 41.80 43.52 -13.85
N ARG A 304 41.99 42.53 -12.97
CA ARG A 304 40.94 41.60 -12.49
C ARG A 304 40.26 40.79 -13.59
N ARG A 305 41.02 40.40 -14.61
CA ARG A 305 40.52 39.55 -15.72
C ARG A 305 41.20 38.20 -15.69
N VAL A 306 40.42 37.13 -15.76
CA VAL A 306 40.91 35.76 -15.74
C VAL A 306 40.29 35.01 -16.92
N ALA A 307 41.12 34.55 -17.85
CA ALA A 307 40.73 33.68 -18.95
C ALA A 307 41.48 32.35 -18.84
N LEU A 308 40.73 31.29 -18.58
CA LEU A 308 41.20 29.90 -18.45
C LEU A 308 40.75 29.09 -19.68
N GLY A 309 41.61 28.19 -20.13
CA GLY A 309 41.31 27.22 -21.19
C GLY A 309 40.55 26.02 -20.63
N ALA A 310 41.09 24.82 -20.85
CA ALA A 310 40.56 23.59 -20.27
C ALA A 310 41.02 23.44 -18.80
N VAL A 311 40.07 23.14 -17.92
CA VAL A 311 40.30 22.69 -16.54
C VAL A 311 39.99 21.21 -16.48
N ARG A 312 41.00 20.36 -16.24
CA ARG A 312 40.86 18.90 -16.20
C ARG A 312 41.06 18.39 -14.80
N TRP A 313 40.06 17.73 -14.24
CA TRP A 313 40.08 17.19 -12.89
C TRP A 313 39.84 15.68 -12.91
N GLN A 314 40.87 14.90 -12.59
CA GLN A 314 40.86 13.45 -12.76
C GLN A 314 40.86 12.74 -11.41
N GLY A 315 39.90 11.84 -11.22
CA GLY A 315 39.81 10.97 -10.06
C GLY A 315 39.53 11.62 -8.70
N PRO A 316 38.85 12.79 -8.57
CA PRO A 316 38.67 13.36 -7.24
C PRO A 316 37.69 12.53 -6.39
N GLU A 317 38.06 12.30 -5.14
CA GLU A 317 37.17 11.75 -4.13
C GLU A 317 36.75 12.85 -3.14
N LEU A 318 35.46 13.12 -3.03
CA LEU A 318 34.89 14.13 -2.15
C LEU A 318 34.01 13.47 -1.08
N ASP A 319 34.29 13.75 0.19
CA ASP A 319 33.48 13.30 1.33
C ASP A 319 32.44 14.39 1.70
N LEU A 320 31.18 14.16 1.34
CA LEU A 320 30.04 15.02 1.70
C LEU A 320 29.24 14.43 2.85
N ARG A 321 29.09 15.20 3.93
CA ARG A 321 28.41 14.73 5.15
C ARG A 321 27.38 15.75 5.61
N ARG A 322 26.15 15.29 5.82
CA ARG A 322 25.09 16.04 6.46
C ARG A 322 24.95 15.57 7.91
N ASP A 323 25.12 16.51 8.84
CA ASP A 323 25.01 16.22 10.27
C ASP A 323 23.56 16.09 10.73
N ALA A 324 23.37 15.73 12.02
CA ALA A 324 22.05 15.56 12.62
C ALA A 324 21.20 16.86 12.65
N GLN A 325 21.83 18.03 12.50
CA GLN A 325 21.18 19.34 12.40
C GLN A 325 20.80 19.67 10.94
N GLY A 326 21.13 18.79 9.99
CA GLY A 326 20.83 18.94 8.58
C GLY A 326 21.82 19.84 7.82
N LEU A 327 22.94 20.24 8.42
CA LEU A 327 23.98 21.07 7.80
C LEU A 327 25.02 20.21 7.09
N ILE A 328 25.42 20.61 5.89
CA ILE A 328 26.47 19.93 5.12
C ILE A 328 27.84 20.46 5.55
N ASN A 329 28.85 19.58 5.65
CA ASN A 329 30.22 19.96 6.03
C ASN A 329 30.77 21.14 5.20
N LEU A 330 30.56 21.17 3.88
CA LEU A 330 30.96 22.31 3.03
C LEU A 330 30.31 23.65 3.43
N GLN A 331 29.05 23.64 3.88
CA GLN A 331 28.37 24.85 4.36
C GLN A 331 29.00 25.35 5.67
N ARG A 332 29.33 24.42 6.59
CA ARG A 332 30.02 24.75 7.84
C ARG A 332 31.42 25.32 7.58
N LEU A 333 32.15 24.77 6.62
CA LEU A 333 33.46 25.29 6.20
C LEU A 333 33.33 26.69 5.60
N ALA A 334 32.36 26.91 4.71
CA ALA A 334 32.12 28.23 4.11
C ALA A 334 31.77 29.30 5.14
N ALA A 335 30.93 28.98 6.13
CA ALA A 335 30.58 29.90 7.22
C ALA A 335 31.80 30.33 8.05
N ARG A 336 32.77 29.44 8.27
CA ARG A 336 34.03 29.75 9.00
C ARG A 336 34.93 30.72 8.24
N VAL A 337 34.92 30.68 6.91
CA VAL A 337 35.72 31.61 6.06
C VAL A 337 35.13 33.02 6.06
N GLN A 338 33.81 33.17 6.24
CA GLN A 338 33.12 34.47 6.15
C GLN A 338 33.21 35.32 7.43
N THR A 339 33.61 34.76 8.57
CA THR A 339 33.91 35.52 9.79
C THR A 339 35.33 36.08 9.74
N PRO A 340 35.54 37.40 9.55
CA PRO A 340 36.85 37.98 9.77
C PRO A 340 37.21 37.81 11.25
N PRO A 341 38.48 37.55 11.61
CA PRO A 341 38.90 37.75 12.99
C PRO A 341 38.62 39.20 13.35
N ALA A 342 37.80 39.43 14.36
CA ALA A 342 37.60 40.75 14.92
C ALA A 342 38.94 41.20 15.53
N SER A 343 39.72 41.98 14.80
CA SER A 343 40.85 42.70 15.39
C SER A 343 40.28 43.70 16.39
N PRO A 344 40.61 43.61 17.69
CA PRO A 344 40.32 44.70 18.60
C PRO A 344 41.20 45.87 18.21
N SER A 345 40.64 47.08 18.27
CA SER A 345 41.27 48.38 17.98
C SER A 345 41.68 48.63 16.53
N ASP A 346 40.74 49.18 15.75
CA ASP A 346 41.09 50.38 14.97
C ASP A 346 39.86 51.32 14.90
N THR A 347 39.91 52.40 15.67
CA THR A 347 38.94 53.50 15.63
C THR A 347 39.42 54.51 14.60
N ALA A 348 39.46 54.12 13.33
CA ALA A 348 39.71 55.01 12.20
C ALA A 348 38.44 55.10 11.35
N PRO A 349 37.99 56.31 10.95
CA PRO A 349 36.88 56.47 10.01
C PRO A 349 37.22 55.74 8.70
N PRO A 350 36.29 54.97 8.11
CA PRO A 350 36.53 54.33 6.82
C PRO A 350 36.80 55.42 5.77
N ALA A 351 37.99 55.38 5.16
CA ALA A 351 38.29 56.18 3.99
C ALA A 351 37.27 55.85 2.88
N PRO A 352 36.81 56.84 2.08
CA PRO A 352 35.88 56.58 0.99
C PRO A 352 36.51 55.59 0.00
N SER A 353 36.01 54.37 -0.01
CA SER A 353 36.43 53.33 -0.93
C SER A 353 35.87 53.66 -2.32
N THR A 354 36.77 53.93 -3.25
CA THR A 354 36.45 54.02 -4.67
C THR A 354 35.87 52.66 -5.10
N PRO A 355 34.74 52.59 -5.83
CA PRO A 355 34.14 51.32 -6.24
C PRO A 355 35.13 50.51 -7.07
N GLN A 356 35.59 49.41 -6.49
CA GLN A 356 36.57 48.53 -7.11
C GLN A 356 35.92 47.71 -8.24
N ALA A 357 36.56 47.63 -9.40
CA ALA A 357 36.04 46.85 -10.54
C ALA A 357 35.82 45.37 -10.16
N ALA A 358 34.69 44.80 -10.58
CA ALA A 358 34.38 43.38 -10.35
C ALA A 358 35.29 42.45 -11.17
N TRP A 359 35.58 41.26 -10.66
CA TRP A 359 36.33 40.24 -11.38
C TRP A 359 35.55 39.73 -12.60
N GLN A 360 36.24 39.64 -13.75
CA GLN A 360 35.73 39.01 -14.97
C GLN A 360 36.46 37.67 -15.15
N VAL A 361 35.74 36.56 -15.02
CA VAL A 361 36.31 35.21 -15.10
C VAL A 361 35.67 34.44 -16.24
N THR A 362 36.47 33.86 -17.12
CA THR A 362 36.02 33.01 -18.23
C THR A 362 36.80 31.71 -18.24
N VAL A 363 36.10 30.59 -18.46
CA VAL A 363 36.66 29.24 -18.55
C VAL A 363 36.09 28.58 -19.79
N GLN A 364 36.94 28.15 -20.72
CA GLN A 364 36.49 27.52 -21.96
C GLN A 364 35.78 26.19 -21.72
N GLY A 365 36.26 25.39 -20.77
CA GLY A 365 35.61 24.14 -20.38
C GLY A 365 36.21 23.52 -19.12
N VAL A 366 35.35 22.91 -18.33
CA VAL A 366 35.70 22.09 -17.17
C VAL A 366 35.35 20.65 -17.49
N ASP A 367 36.35 19.77 -17.45
CA ASP A 367 36.21 18.32 -17.65
C ASP A 367 36.59 17.61 -16.35
N LEU A 368 35.61 16.93 -15.75
CA LEU A 368 35.76 16.10 -14.56
C LEU A 368 35.56 14.65 -14.98
N SER A 369 36.49 13.75 -14.61
CA SER A 369 36.44 12.32 -14.95
C SER A 369 36.76 11.43 -13.76
N ASP A 370 36.12 10.27 -13.69
CA ASP A 370 36.34 9.23 -12.67
C ASP A 370 36.18 9.73 -11.22
N ALA A 371 35.27 10.69 -10.99
CA ALA A 371 35.07 11.29 -9.68
C ALA A 371 34.17 10.44 -8.77
N VAL A 372 34.43 10.46 -7.47
CA VAL A 372 33.62 9.75 -6.46
C VAL A 372 33.17 10.73 -5.39
N VAL A 373 31.86 10.86 -5.21
CA VAL A 373 31.28 11.64 -4.12
C VAL A 373 30.68 10.68 -3.11
N ARG A 374 31.27 10.61 -1.91
CA ARG A 374 30.76 9.81 -0.80
C ARG A 374 29.75 10.65 -0.04
N TRP A 375 28.47 10.29 -0.13
CA TRP A 375 27.38 10.94 0.58
C TRP A 375 27.06 10.19 1.87
N ARG A 376 27.03 10.92 3.00
CA ARG A 376 26.55 10.41 4.29
C ARG A 376 25.57 11.40 4.90
N ASP A 377 24.38 10.92 5.25
CA ASP A 377 23.34 11.71 5.92
C ASP A 377 23.01 11.08 7.29
N ASP A 378 23.48 11.75 8.35
CA ASP A 378 23.24 11.39 9.75
C ASP A 378 21.93 12.02 10.30
N SER A 379 21.20 12.80 9.50
CA SER A 379 19.91 13.39 9.90
C SER A 379 18.74 12.39 9.86
N VAL A 380 18.92 11.25 9.19
CA VAL A 380 17.92 10.19 9.06
C VAL A 380 18.32 8.92 9.81
N LYS A 381 17.34 8.12 10.24
CA LYS A 381 17.53 6.85 10.95
C LYS A 381 16.73 5.73 10.25
N PRO A 382 17.37 4.68 9.70
CA PRO A 382 18.82 4.44 9.66
C PRO A 382 19.56 5.49 8.84
N ARG A 383 20.87 5.68 9.10
CA ARG A 383 21.70 6.65 8.37
C ARG A 383 21.71 6.32 6.87
N ALA A 384 21.69 7.35 6.01
CA ALA A 384 21.80 7.15 4.58
C ALA A 384 23.26 7.27 4.14
N GLU A 385 23.79 6.25 3.47
CA GLU A 385 25.15 6.27 2.92
C GLU A 385 25.11 5.80 1.46
N GLN A 386 25.64 6.61 0.54
CA GLN A 386 25.69 6.29 -0.90
C GLN A 386 26.94 6.87 -1.56
N ASP A 387 27.55 6.09 -2.45
CA ASP A 387 28.66 6.55 -3.28
C ASP A 387 28.13 6.90 -4.68
N LEU A 388 28.26 8.18 -5.05
CA LEU A 388 27.97 8.66 -6.40
C LEU A 388 29.28 8.63 -7.21
N ARG A 389 29.33 7.77 -8.23
CA ARG A 389 30.43 7.72 -9.19
C ARG A 389 30.08 8.58 -10.39
N ILE A 390 30.92 9.56 -10.72
CA ILE A 390 30.75 10.44 -11.86
C ILE A 390 31.80 10.04 -12.89
N ASP A 391 31.35 9.35 -13.94
CA ASP A 391 32.23 8.89 -15.03
C ASP A 391 32.75 10.09 -15.82
N SER A 392 31.85 11.04 -16.11
CA SER A 392 32.20 12.31 -16.76
C SER A 392 31.25 13.45 -16.40
N LEU A 393 31.81 14.64 -16.19
CA LEU A 393 31.07 15.90 -16.10
C LEU A 393 31.82 16.94 -16.93
N THR A 394 31.15 17.48 -17.95
CA THR A 394 31.67 18.58 -18.76
C THR A 394 30.79 19.81 -18.60
N VAL A 395 31.40 20.95 -18.31
CA VAL A 395 30.73 22.27 -18.25
C VAL A 395 31.46 23.27 -19.12
N ALA A 396 30.81 23.80 -20.16
CA ALA A 396 31.46 24.70 -21.12
C ALA A 396 30.45 25.58 -21.90
N PRO A 397 30.77 26.86 -22.19
CA PRO A 397 31.75 27.70 -21.49
C PRO A 397 31.22 28.19 -20.14
N ILE A 398 32.10 28.62 -19.23
CA ILE A 398 31.71 29.27 -17.95
C ILE A 398 32.19 30.72 -17.99
N ALA A 399 31.29 31.67 -17.77
CA ALA A 399 31.63 33.09 -17.66
C ALA A 399 31.00 33.70 -16.40
N TRP A 400 31.75 34.53 -15.70
CA TRP A 400 31.29 35.35 -14.57
C TRP A 400 31.65 36.82 -14.81
N PRO A 401 30.68 37.75 -14.79
CA PRO A 401 29.22 37.51 -14.77
C PRO A 401 28.74 36.68 -15.97
N VAL A 402 27.61 35.97 -15.83
CA VAL A 402 27.10 35.06 -16.88
C VAL A 402 26.63 35.88 -18.08
N THR A 403 27.36 35.80 -19.20
CA THR A 403 27.03 36.48 -20.46
C THR A 403 26.47 35.55 -21.53
N GLU A 404 26.79 34.25 -21.49
CA GLU A 404 26.36 33.21 -22.43
C GLU A 404 25.86 31.97 -21.68
N PRO A 405 24.92 31.19 -22.26
CA PRO A 405 24.45 29.94 -21.66
C PRO A 405 25.57 28.89 -21.60
N ALA A 406 25.82 28.37 -20.41
CA ALA A 406 26.76 27.29 -20.16
C ALA A 406 26.08 25.93 -20.38
N ARG A 407 26.72 25.03 -21.13
CA ARG A 407 26.23 23.66 -21.33
C ARG A 407 26.81 22.73 -20.28
N ILE A 408 25.97 21.86 -19.73
CA ILE A 408 26.36 20.79 -18.81
C ILE A 408 26.06 19.43 -19.44
N ARG A 409 27.00 18.49 -19.34
CA ARG A 409 26.78 17.06 -19.58
C ARG A 409 27.34 16.26 -18.42
N LEU A 410 26.54 15.37 -17.87
CA LEU A 410 26.86 14.55 -16.71
C LEU A 410 26.50 13.10 -17.00
N ALA A 411 27.43 12.19 -16.74
CA ALA A 411 27.20 10.76 -16.66
C ALA A 411 27.68 10.27 -15.29
N ALA A 412 26.79 9.67 -14.53
CA ALA A 412 27.05 9.19 -13.18
C ALA A 412 26.28 7.90 -12.88
N ALA A 413 26.69 7.21 -11.81
CA ALA A 413 26.08 6.00 -11.31
C ALA A 413 26.02 5.98 -9.78
N VAL A 414 24.98 5.35 -9.24
CA VAL A 414 24.80 5.10 -7.80
C VAL A 414 24.41 3.63 -7.63
N GLY A 415 25.32 2.81 -7.11
CA GLY A 415 25.14 1.36 -7.12
C GLY A 415 25.03 0.83 -8.56
N ASP A 416 23.91 0.15 -8.87
CA ASP A 416 23.60 -0.34 -10.22
C ASP A 416 22.81 0.67 -11.07
N ALA A 417 22.36 1.78 -10.48
CA ALA A 417 21.58 2.80 -11.17
C ALA A 417 22.48 3.74 -11.97
N THR A 418 22.05 4.11 -13.19
CA THR A 418 22.75 5.10 -14.02
C THR A 418 21.93 6.38 -14.18
N PHE A 419 22.63 7.50 -14.25
CA PHE A 419 22.08 8.83 -14.37
C PHE A 419 22.85 9.60 -15.43
N LYS A 420 22.15 10.04 -16.48
CA LYS A 420 22.70 10.92 -17.51
C LYS A 420 21.93 12.22 -17.50
N ALA A 421 22.60 13.36 -17.51
CA ALA A 421 21.95 14.65 -17.60
C ALA A 421 22.65 15.55 -18.61
N GLU A 422 21.87 16.29 -19.39
CA GLU A 422 22.34 17.29 -20.33
C GLU A 422 21.47 18.55 -20.23
N GLY A 423 22.07 19.73 -20.28
CA GLY A 423 21.31 20.95 -20.09
C GLY A 423 22.09 22.22 -20.40
N GLU A 424 21.38 23.33 -20.32
CA GLU A 424 21.91 24.68 -20.47
C GLU A 424 21.46 25.54 -19.30
N PHE A 425 22.37 26.34 -18.74
CA PHE A 425 22.06 27.32 -17.70
C PHE A 425 22.62 28.70 -18.05
N ALA A 426 21.80 29.73 -17.85
CA ALA A 426 22.08 31.11 -18.21
C ALA A 426 21.60 32.05 -17.10
N GLY A 427 22.34 32.10 -15.98
CA GLY A 427 22.11 33.02 -14.86
C GLY A 427 20.77 32.78 -14.14
N GLU A 428 19.69 33.29 -14.71
CA GLU A 428 18.32 33.25 -14.17
C GLU A 428 17.44 32.17 -14.79
N ARG A 429 17.96 31.38 -15.73
CA ARG A 429 17.23 30.28 -16.35
C ARG A 429 18.11 29.04 -16.46
N ALA A 430 17.51 27.86 -16.32
CA ALA A 430 18.16 26.58 -16.55
C ALA A 430 17.16 25.58 -17.12
N GLN A 431 17.60 24.81 -18.10
CA GLN A 431 16.88 23.65 -18.61
C GLN A 431 17.79 22.42 -18.51
N LEU A 432 17.29 21.35 -17.90
CA LEU A 432 18.02 20.11 -17.69
C LEU A 432 17.18 18.93 -18.15
N ARG A 433 17.70 18.13 -19.08
CA ARG A 433 17.16 16.82 -19.43
C ARG A 433 17.95 15.76 -18.69
N ALA A 434 17.26 14.86 -18.01
CA ALA A 434 17.86 13.79 -17.25
C ALA A 434 17.23 12.45 -17.62
N ALA A 435 18.06 11.42 -17.79
CA ALA A 435 17.66 10.04 -17.96
C ALA A 435 18.17 9.24 -16.76
N LEU A 436 17.24 8.57 -16.09
CA LEU A 436 17.47 7.66 -14.98
C LEU A 436 17.19 6.25 -15.46
N ASP A 437 18.11 5.32 -15.21
CA ASP A 437 17.92 3.90 -15.50
C ASP A 437 18.32 3.04 -14.30
N ALA A 438 17.57 1.96 -14.08
CA ALA A 438 17.72 1.04 -12.95
C ALA A 438 17.79 1.72 -11.55
N TRP A 439 17.10 2.85 -11.36
CA TRP A 439 17.12 3.60 -10.10
C TRP A 439 16.40 2.84 -8.96
N GLY A 440 17.15 2.29 -8.02
CA GLY A 440 16.60 1.52 -6.91
C GLY A 440 15.84 2.38 -5.90
N LEU A 441 14.56 2.11 -5.67
CA LEU A 441 13.75 2.84 -4.67
C LEU A 441 14.23 2.63 -3.23
N ARG A 442 15.00 1.56 -2.96
CA ARG A 442 15.65 1.34 -1.67
C ARG A 442 16.63 2.46 -1.28
N LEU A 443 17.17 3.20 -2.26
CA LEU A 443 18.02 4.36 -2.00
C LEU A 443 17.26 5.44 -1.18
N ALA A 444 15.94 5.49 -1.28
CA ALA A 444 15.08 6.40 -0.53
C ALA A 444 14.60 5.85 0.83
N ALA A 445 14.83 4.56 1.12
CA ALA A 445 14.30 3.91 2.34
C ALA A 445 14.68 4.62 3.66
N PRO A 446 15.94 5.08 3.87
CA PRO A 446 16.32 5.87 5.05
C PRO A 446 15.46 7.13 5.25
N TYR A 447 15.11 7.80 4.15
CA TYR A 447 14.34 9.05 4.16
C TYR A 447 12.84 8.81 4.35
N LEU A 448 12.34 7.65 3.92
CA LEU A 448 10.94 7.25 4.12
C LEU A 448 10.69 6.62 5.49
N ALA A 449 11.73 6.13 6.18
CA ALA A 449 11.61 5.41 7.44
C ALA A 449 10.97 6.22 8.59
N SER A 450 10.94 7.56 8.50
CA SER A 450 10.27 8.42 9.48
C SER A 450 8.74 8.50 9.29
N VAL A 451 8.25 8.28 8.07
CA VAL A 451 6.84 8.43 7.69
C VAL A 451 6.17 7.09 7.40
N LEU A 452 6.91 6.16 6.80
CA LEU A 452 6.43 4.86 6.34
C LEU A 452 7.08 3.73 7.16
N GLU A 453 6.27 2.83 7.71
CA GLU A 453 6.71 1.65 8.45
C GLU A 453 7.14 0.48 7.54
N PRO A 454 6.38 0.09 6.50
CA PRO A 454 6.82 -0.96 5.57
C PRO A 454 7.92 -0.46 4.62
N GLU A 455 8.88 -1.33 4.33
CA GLU A 455 9.96 -1.05 3.37
C GLU A 455 9.40 -0.91 1.94
N LEU A 456 9.94 0.07 1.20
CA LEU A 456 9.65 0.30 -0.22
C LEU A 456 10.80 -0.23 -1.08
N ASP A 457 10.47 -1.05 -2.07
CA ASP A 457 11.43 -1.66 -2.99
C ASP A 457 10.92 -1.62 -4.43
N GLY A 458 11.83 -1.62 -5.41
CA GLY A 458 11.53 -1.51 -6.83
C GLY A 458 12.63 -0.78 -7.59
N THR A 459 12.55 -0.81 -8.93
CA THR A 459 13.50 -0.12 -9.82
C THR A 459 12.76 0.85 -10.73
N ALA A 460 13.21 2.10 -10.78
CA ALA A 460 12.61 3.14 -11.59
C ALA A 460 13.49 3.48 -12.82
N ARG A 461 12.84 3.75 -13.94
CA ARG A 461 13.42 4.35 -15.15
C ARG A 461 12.60 5.58 -15.53
N ALA A 462 13.25 6.69 -15.85
CA ALA A 462 12.55 7.92 -16.16
C ALA A 462 13.36 8.81 -17.11
N ALA A 463 12.68 9.49 -18.02
CA ALA A 463 13.22 10.61 -18.78
C ALA A 463 12.53 11.89 -18.30
N LEU A 464 13.30 12.76 -17.65
CA LEU A 464 12.84 13.98 -16.99
C LEU A 464 13.35 15.21 -17.75
N VAL A 465 12.52 16.24 -17.84
CA VAL A 465 12.91 17.59 -18.27
C VAL A 465 12.55 18.54 -17.13
N LEU A 466 13.56 19.23 -16.61
CA LEU A 466 13.43 20.20 -15.55
C LEU A 466 13.72 21.59 -16.12
N ASP A 467 12.73 22.46 -16.03
CA ASP A 467 12.83 23.85 -16.46
C ASP A 467 12.71 24.76 -15.24
N TRP A 468 13.74 25.58 -15.01
CA TRP A 468 13.79 26.55 -13.94
C TRP A 468 13.99 27.95 -14.51
N ALA A 469 13.24 28.92 -13.97
CA ALA A 469 13.45 30.33 -14.21
C ALA A 469 13.22 31.12 -12.93
N ARG A 470 14.14 32.04 -12.64
CA ARG A 470 14.04 32.94 -11.49
C ARG A 470 12.80 33.84 -11.63
N GLY A 471 12.05 33.95 -10.54
CA GLY A 471 10.93 34.90 -10.45
C GLY A 471 11.43 36.35 -10.45
N ALA A 472 10.62 37.28 -10.95
CA ALA A 472 10.87 38.70 -10.72
C ALA A 472 10.88 38.99 -9.20
N SER A 473 11.47 40.12 -8.76
CA SER A 473 11.54 40.46 -7.33
C SER A 473 10.15 40.43 -6.67
N GLY A 474 9.92 39.46 -5.78
CA GLY A 474 8.63 39.26 -5.09
C GLY A 474 7.75 38.14 -5.69
N GLU A 475 8.09 37.58 -6.85
CA GLU A 475 7.47 36.37 -7.40
C GLU A 475 8.26 35.11 -7.00
N ALA A 476 7.56 33.99 -6.87
CA ALA A 476 8.21 32.69 -6.68
C ALA A 476 8.91 32.24 -7.97
N ASP A 477 10.03 31.54 -7.83
CA ASP A 477 10.72 30.92 -8.95
C ASP A 477 9.79 29.93 -9.68
N ARG A 478 9.83 29.96 -11.01
CA ARG A 478 9.11 28.99 -11.83
C ARG A 478 9.97 27.74 -11.92
N LEU A 479 9.42 26.62 -11.46
CA LEU A 479 10.02 25.30 -11.56
C LEU A 479 8.98 24.32 -12.11
N SER A 480 9.21 23.82 -13.31
CA SER A 480 8.39 22.76 -13.90
C SER A 480 9.19 21.49 -14.16
N LEU A 481 8.56 20.35 -13.90
CA LEU A 481 9.08 19.02 -14.14
C LEU A 481 8.17 18.31 -15.13
N GLN A 482 8.73 17.89 -16.26
CA GLN A 482 8.04 17.09 -17.26
C GLN A 482 8.68 15.71 -17.36
N ALA A 483 7.88 14.67 -17.59
CA ALA A 483 8.38 13.35 -17.90
C ALA A 483 7.51 12.68 -18.97
N THR A 484 8.12 12.30 -20.11
CA THR A 484 7.41 11.59 -21.18
C THR A 484 7.00 10.19 -20.72
N GLU A 485 7.91 9.48 -20.07
CA GLU A 485 7.65 8.17 -19.48
C GLU A 485 8.43 8.03 -18.17
N LEU A 486 7.74 7.61 -17.11
CA LEU A 486 8.33 7.11 -15.87
C LEU A 486 7.77 5.72 -15.62
N VAL A 487 8.66 4.74 -15.47
CA VAL A 487 8.27 3.36 -15.18
C VAL A 487 8.94 2.88 -13.90
N VAL A 488 8.16 2.28 -13.02
CA VAL A 488 8.64 1.61 -11.82
C VAL A 488 8.29 0.13 -11.92
N ASP A 489 9.31 -0.70 -12.02
CA ASP A 489 9.15 -2.16 -12.14
C ASP A 489 9.38 -2.85 -10.80
N LYS A 490 8.66 -3.96 -10.59
CA LYS A 490 8.73 -4.83 -9.39
C LYS A 490 8.54 -4.06 -8.07
N LEU A 491 7.62 -3.10 -8.07
CA LEU A 491 7.30 -2.32 -6.89
C LEU A 491 6.73 -3.23 -5.79
N ARG A 492 7.32 -3.14 -4.59
CA ARG A 492 6.93 -3.94 -3.43
C ARG A 492 6.89 -3.07 -2.18
N LEU A 493 5.83 -3.26 -1.40
CA LEU A 493 5.67 -2.68 -0.07
C LEU A 493 5.70 -3.78 0.98
N GLY A 494 6.60 -3.68 1.95
CA GLY A 494 6.79 -4.64 3.03
C GLY A 494 7.79 -5.77 2.70
N PRO A 495 7.89 -6.77 3.59
CA PRO A 495 8.96 -7.76 3.56
C PRO A 495 8.86 -8.69 2.35
N ALA A 496 10.01 -9.08 1.79
CA ALA A 496 10.10 -9.87 0.55
C ALA A 496 9.32 -11.20 0.58
N LYS A 497 9.23 -11.86 1.74
CA LYS A 497 8.54 -13.16 1.88
C LYS A 497 7.01 -13.05 1.88
N ARG A 498 6.47 -11.91 2.31
CA ARG A 498 5.03 -11.63 2.41
C ARG A 498 4.79 -10.13 2.16
N PRO A 499 4.83 -9.69 0.90
CA PRO A 499 4.56 -8.30 0.57
C PRO A 499 3.13 -7.92 0.95
N LEU A 500 2.96 -6.73 1.53
CA LEU A 500 1.65 -6.17 1.86
C LEU A 500 0.95 -5.65 0.60
N ALA A 501 1.74 -5.08 -0.30
CA ALA A 501 1.34 -4.73 -1.65
C ALA A 501 2.49 -5.03 -2.63
N ARG A 502 2.16 -5.45 -3.85
CA ARG A 502 3.13 -5.58 -4.94
C ARG A 502 2.50 -5.20 -6.28
N LEU A 503 3.33 -4.76 -7.21
CA LEU A 503 2.93 -4.39 -8.56
C LEU A 503 4.08 -4.76 -9.51
N ASP A 504 3.76 -5.37 -10.66
CA ASP A 504 4.78 -5.77 -11.63
C ASP A 504 5.37 -4.54 -12.33
N SER A 505 4.52 -3.57 -12.72
CA SER A 505 4.94 -2.31 -13.34
C SER A 505 3.93 -1.17 -13.07
N LEU A 506 4.44 0.00 -12.70
CA LEU A 506 3.73 1.29 -12.71
C LEU A 506 4.30 2.13 -13.85
N ARG A 507 3.47 2.54 -14.80
CA ARG A 507 3.85 3.43 -15.90
C ARG A 507 3.09 4.74 -15.82
N LEU A 508 3.80 5.85 -15.80
CA LEU A 508 3.28 7.20 -15.93
C LEU A 508 3.72 7.74 -17.30
N THR A 509 2.80 8.33 -18.07
CA THR A 509 3.09 8.95 -19.37
C THR A 509 2.57 10.39 -19.38
N ASP A 510 3.33 11.29 -20.00
CA ASP A 510 3.01 12.72 -20.11
C ASP A 510 2.78 13.38 -18.74
N LEU A 511 3.70 13.19 -17.81
CA LEU A 511 3.70 13.89 -16.52
C LEU A 511 4.16 15.33 -16.72
N ASN A 512 3.39 16.30 -16.22
CA ASN A 512 3.76 17.71 -16.18
C ASN A 512 3.39 18.32 -14.82
N VAL A 513 4.38 18.73 -14.04
CA VAL A 513 4.23 19.31 -12.71
C VAL A 513 4.76 20.74 -12.74
N ASP A 514 3.94 21.72 -12.34
CA ASP A 514 4.32 23.11 -12.15
C ASP A 514 4.21 23.44 -10.65
N LEU A 515 5.37 23.55 -9.99
CA LEU A 515 5.46 23.77 -8.54
C LEU A 515 5.01 25.17 -8.13
N ALA A 516 5.18 26.16 -9.00
CA ALA A 516 4.76 27.53 -8.74
C ALA A 516 3.23 27.66 -8.81
N LYS A 517 2.58 26.97 -9.76
CA LYS A 517 1.12 26.91 -9.87
C LYS A 517 0.47 25.84 -8.98
N ARG A 518 1.25 24.98 -8.34
CA ARG A 518 0.79 23.79 -7.61
C ARG A 518 -0.16 22.94 -8.46
N SER A 519 0.22 22.71 -9.71
CA SER A 519 -0.57 21.94 -10.66
C SER A 519 0.17 20.71 -11.18
N ALA A 520 -0.52 19.59 -11.33
CA ALA A 520 0.03 18.36 -11.91
C ALA A 520 -0.94 17.76 -12.95
N ASP A 521 -0.49 17.57 -14.18
CA ASP A 521 -1.23 16.89 -15.25
C ASP A 521 -0.52 15.59 -15.62
N LEU A 522 -1.28 14.50 -15.76
CA LEU A 522 -0.77 13.17 -16.11
C LEU A 522 -1.62 12.61 -17.27
N GLY A 523 -0.98 12.19 -18.36
CA GLY A 523 -1.66 11.57 -19.49
C GLY A 523 -2.17 10.16 -19.20
N LEU A 524 -1.27 9.25 -18.81
CA LEU A 524 -1.61 7.86 -18.49
C LEU A 524 -0.99 7.44 -17.17
N VAL A 525 -1.77 6.76 -16.34
CA VAL A 525 -1.30 6.02 -15.16
C VAL A 525 -1.71 4.57 -15.34
N ALA A 526 -0.76 3.68 -15.63
CA ALA A 526 -1.01 2.26 -15.85
C ALA A 526 -0.34 1.40 -14.77
N LEU A 527 -1.13 0.56 -14.10
CA LEU A 527 -0.71 -0.37 -13.07
C LEU A 527 -0.92 -1.81 -13.58
N ASP A 528 0.17 -2.56 -13.78
CA ASP A 528 0.12 -3.96 -14.20
C ASP A 528 0.22 -4.93 -13.01
N LYS A 529 -0.76 -5.81 -12.89
CA LYS A 529 -0.92 -6.85 -11.85
C LYS A 529 -0.71 -6.33 -10.43
N PRO A 530 -1.47 -5.29 -10.00
CA PRO A 530 -1.48 -4.86 -8.60
C PRO A 530 -2.01 -6.00 -7.72
N GLN A 531 -1.32 -6.30 -6.63
CA GLN A 531 -1.70 -7.34 -5.70
C GLN A 531 -1.71 -6.74 -4.30
N LEU A 532 -2.86 -6.79 -3.63
CA LEU A 532 -3.08 -6.14 -2.36
C LEU A 532 -3.74 -7.10 -1.36
N ASP A 533 -3.17 -7.18 -0.17
CA ASP A 533 -3.79 -7.87 0.95
C ASP A 533 -4.55 -6.85 1.81
N VAL A 534 -5.87 -6.86 1.69
CA VAL A 534 -6.76 -6.01 2.48
C VAL A 534 -7.17 -6.77 3.73
N HIS A 535 -6.67 -6.33 4.87
CA HIS A 535 -6.92 -6.96 6.17
C HIS A 535 -7.51 -5.96 7.15
N ARG A 536 -8.62 -6.36 7.78
CA ARG A 536 -9.18 -5.70 8.96
C ARG A 536 -9.08 -6.68 10.13
N ASP A 537 -8.37 -6.27 11.18
CA ASP A 537 -8.13 -7.14 12.33
C ASP A 537 -9.36 -7.27 13.26
N ALA A 538 -9.25 -8.14 14.26
CA ALA A 538 -10.30 -8.37 15.25
C ALA A 538 -10.66 -7.14 16.12
N ARG A 539 -9.84 -6.07 16.11
CA ARG A 539 -10.15 -4.79 16.76
C ARG A 539 -10.84 -3.81 15.81
N GLY A 540 -11.06 -4.21 14.55
CA GLY A 540 -11.65 -3.40 13.51
C GLY A 540 -10.67 -2.40 12.86
N GLN A 541 -9.37 -2.50 13.11
CA GLN A 541 -8.35 -1.63 12.50
C GLN A 541 -7.95 -2.13 11.11
N TRP A 542 -7.85 -1.22 10.15
CA TRP A 542 -7.41 -1.53 8.79
C TRP A 542 -5.88 -1.58 8.69
N MET A 543 -5.35 -2.49 7.87
CA MET A 543 -3.90 -2.66 7.68
C MET A 543 -3.16 -1.37 7.32
N ALA A 544 -3.78 -0.49 6.51
CA ALA A 544 -3.17 0.77 6.08
C ALA A 544 -2.96 1.78 7.22
N GLN A 545 -3.73 1.68 8.32
CA GLN A 545 -3.55 2.54 9.50
C GLN A 545 -2.19 2.31 10.19
N ARG A 546 -1.57 1.16 9.91
CA ARG A 546 -0.26 0.76 10.45
C ARG A 546 0.89 1.01 9.46
N TRP A 547 0.60 1.52 8.26
CA TRP A 547 1.65 1.80 7.28
C TRP A 547 2.31 3.15 7.52
N MET A 548 1.56 4.14 8.01
CA MET A 548 2.10 5.46 8.34
C MET A 548 2.46 5.53 9.82
N LYS A 549 3.67 6.01 10.12
CA LYS A 549 4.03 6.37 11.50
C LYS A 549 3.30 7.66 11.84
N SER A 550 2.42 7.61 12.85
CA SER A 550 1.73 8.81 13.32
C SER A 550 2.78 9.79 13.83
N SER A 551 3.05 10.86 13.07
CA SER A 551 3.85 11.97 13.55
C SER A 551 3.01 12.71 14.58
N ALA A 552 3.15 12.34 15.85
CA ALA A 552 2.76 13.19 16.97
C ALA A 552 3.69 14.41 16.96
N THR A 553 3.40 15.37 16.09
CA THR A 553 3.98 16.69 16.12
C THR A 553 2.79 17.63 16.03
N GLU A 554 2.60 18.39 17.10
CA GLU A 554 1.65 19.51 17.17
C GLU A 554 1.82 20.34 15.89
N ALA A 555 0.83 20.25 15.01
CA ALA A 555 0.74 21.14 13.87
C ALA A 555 0.43 22.52 14.44
N SER A 556 1.46 23.38 14.48
CA SER A 556 1.29 24.82 14.53
C SER A 556 0.31 25.16 13.41
N ALA A 557 -0.86 25.68 13.80
CA ALA A 557 -1.86 26.20 12.87
C ALA A 557 -1.31 27.49 12.25
N ASP A 558 -0.47 27.36 11.23
CA ASP A 558 -0.01 28.48 10.42
C ASP A 558 -0.26 28.20 8.93
N THR A 559 -1.15 29.01 8.38
CA THR A 559 -1.47 29.23 6.96
C THR A 559 -1.82 27.96 6.16
N GLU A 560 -3.12 27.69 6.05
CA GLU A 560 -3.67 26.67 5.15
C GLU A 560 -3.22 26.96 3.70
N ALA A 561 -2.23 26.21 3.24
CA ALA A 561 -1.63 26.39 1.94
C ALA A 561 -2.66 26.01 0.84
N ALA A 562 -2.80 26.84 -0.19
CA ALA A 562 -3.72 26.57 -1.31
C ALA A 562 -3.57 25.14 -1.87
N PRO A 563 -4.69 24.41 -2.10
CA PRO A 563 -4.66 23.00 -2.48
C PRO A 563 -4.07 22.80 -3.88
N TRP A 564 -3.43 21.64 -4.09
CA TRP A 564 -2.93 21.24 -5.40
C TRP A 564 -4.08 20.96 -6.39
N ASN A 565 -3.96 21.48 -7.60
CA ASN A 565 -4.86 21.13 -8.70
C ASN A 565 -4.23 20.00 -9.54
N TRP A 566 -4.94 18.90 -9.78
CA TRP A 566 -4.36 17.77 -10.50
C TRP A 566 -5.36 17.08 -11.41
N ARG A 567 -4.85 16.49 -12.50
CA ARG A 567 -5.63 15.75 -13.51
C ARG A 567 -4.86 14.53 -14.01
N VAL A 568 -5.58 13.43 -14.21
CA VAL A 568 -5.15 12.15 -14.77
C VAL A 568 -6.10 11.81 -15.92
N ALA A 569 -5.62 11.88 -17.16
CA ALA A 569 -6.48 11.69 -18.33
C ALA A 569 -6.94 10.23 -18.50
N ASP A 570 -6.10 9.24 -18.23
CA ASP A 570 -6.45 7.81 -18.27
C ASP A 570 -5.74 7.05 -17.14
N LEU A 571 -6.50 6.44 -16.23
CA LEU A 571 -6.02 5.54 -15.18
C LEU A 571 -6.41 4.11 -15.55
N ARG A 572 -5.44 3.22 -15.68
CA ARG A 572 -5.63 1.80 -16.04
C ARG A 572 -5.02 0.91 -14.97
N LEU A 573 -5.82 0.04 -14.38
CA LEU A 573 -5.35 -1.12 -13.63
C LEU A 573 -5.68 -2.37 -14.42
N GLN A 574 -4.72 -3.27 -14.59
CA GLN A 574 -4.90 -4.51 -15.34
C GLN A 574 -4.44 -5.72 -14.53
N GLY A 575 -5.21 -6.81 -14.58
CA GLY A 575 -4.84 -8.09 -13.97
C GLY A 575 -4.65 -8.05 -12.45
N GLY A 576 -5.35 -7.14 -11.76
CA GLY A 576 -5.20 -6.98 -10.32
C GLY A 576 -5.75 -8.15 -9.50
N GLY A 577 -5.24 -8.29 -8.28
CA GLY A 577 -5.67 -9.27 -7.28
C GLY A 577 -5.82 -8.63 -5.91
N VAL A 578 -6.94 -8.86 -5.23
CA VAL A 578 -7.18 -8.41 -3.86
C VAL A 578 -7.62 -9.58 -3.02
N ARG A 579 -6.88 -9.84 -1.95
CA ARG A 579 -7.29 -10.79 -0.90
C ARG A 579 -7.90 -9.98 0.23
N PHE A 580 -9.20 -10.09 0.40
CA PHE A 580 -9.95 -9.41 1.44
C PHE A 580 -10.19 -10.35 2.63
N LEU A 581 -9.74 -9.95 3.81
CA LEU A 581 -9.93 -10.64 5.07
C LEU A 581 -10.42 -9.66 6.12
N ASP A 582 -11.64 -9.86 6.63
CA ASP A 582 -12.18 -9.10 7.77
C ASP A 582 -12.38 -10.03 8.96
N GLU A 583 -11.63 -9.81 10.03
CA GLU A 583 -11.68 -10.58 11.28
C GLU A 583 -12.42 -9.85 12.40
N ALA A 584 -13.05 -8.70 12.13
CA ALA A 584 -13.75 -7.91 13.14
C ALA A 584 -15.04 -8.58 13.65
N GLY A 585 -15.63 -9.49 12.87
CA GLY A 585 -16.80 -10.27 13.25
C GLY A 585 -16.46 -11.59 13.97
N VAL A 586 -17.47 -12.25 14.54
CA VAL A 586 -17.32 -13.57 15.21
C VAL A 586 -16.78 -14.65 14.27
N ARG A 587 -17.15 -14.57 12.98
CA ARG A 587 -16.60 -15.38 11.89
C ARG A 587 -15.92 -14.46 10.89
N PRO A 588 -14.72 -14.81 10.38
CA PRO A 588 -14.03 -13.97 9.43
C PRO A 588 -14.70 -14.02 8.06
N VAL A 589 -14.74 -12.87 7.38
CA VAL A 589 -15.18 -12.77 5.98
C VAL A 589 -13.95 -12.86 5.08
N ARG A 590 -13.99 -13.75 4.08
CA ARG A 590 -12.91 -13.94 3.11
C ARG A 590 -13.45 -13.80 1.70
N LEU A 591 -12.78 -12.99 0.89
CA LEU A 591 -13.07 -12.84 -0.54
C LEU A 591 -11.76 -12.72 -1.31
N ASN A 592 -11.66 -13.44 -2.42
CA ASN A 592 -10.59 -13.28 -3.40
C ASN A 592 -11.16 -12.58 -4.63
N LEU A 593 -10.63 -11.41 -4.95
CA LEU A 593 -10.95 -10.64 -6.14
C LEU A 593 -9.79 -10.78 -7.11
N ASP A 594 -9.98 -11.48 -8.22
CA ASP A 594 -8.94 -11.74 -9.22
C ASP A 594 -9.31 -11.12 -10.58
N ARG A 595 -8.30 -10.92 -11.45
CA ARG A 595 -8.49 -10.28 -12.76
C ARG A 595 -9.22 -8.94 -12.66
N PHE A 596 -8.81 -8.14 -11.69
CA PHE A 596 -9.33 -6.82 -11.44
C PHE A 596 -8.78 -5.84 -12.49
N ASP A 597 -9.63 -5.51 -13.46
CA ASP A 597 -9.37 -4.55 -14.52
C ASP A 597 -10.22 -3.29 -14.27
N VAL A 598 -9.57 -2.13 -14.16
CA VAL A 598 -10.23 -0.83 -13.99
C VAL A 598 -9.70 0.13 -15.02
N ARG A 599 -10.61 0.87 -15.66
CA ARG A 599 -10.27 2.05 -16.44
C ARG A 599 -11.11 3.23 -15.99
N LEU A 600 -10.45 4.31 -15.60
CA LEU A 600 -11.08 5.56 -15.19
C LEU A 600 -10.49 6.70 -16.02
N GLN A 601 -11.34 7.49 -16.66
CA GLN A 601 -10.89 8.57 -17.55
C GLN A 601 -11.23 9.95 -16.97
N ASP A 602 -10.38 10.94 -17.27
CA ASP A 602 -10.54 12.33 -16.85
C ASP A 602 -10.65 12.51 -15.32
N LEU A 603 -9.87 11.75 -14.56
CA LEU A 603 -9.82 11.87 -13.10
C LEU A 603 -9.18 13.21 -12.73
N GLN A 604 -9.86 14.03 -11.94
CA GLN A 604 -9.38 15.35 -11.57
C GLN A 604 -9.70 15.69 -10.12
N ALA A 605 -8.94 16.66 -9.58
CA ALA A 605 -9.14 17.17 -8.23
C ALA A 605 -10.60 17.61 -7.99
N PRO A 606 -11.16 17.36 -6.80
CA PRO A 606 -12.52 17.80 -6.50
C PRO A 606 -12.64 19.32 -6.49
N GLY A 607 -13.62 19.85 -7.22
CA GLY A 607 -13.94 21.28 -7.28
C GLY A 607 -15.44 21.53 -7.46
N GLU A 608 -15.86 22.80 -7.50
CA GLU A 608 -17.28 23.19 -7.57
C GLU A 608 -18.04 22.60 -8.77
N ARG A 609 -17.34 22.18 -9.83
CA ARG A 609 -17.90 21.50 -11.02
C ARG A 609 -17.07 20.28 -11.42
N ALA A 610 -17.02 19.27 -10.56
CA ALA A 610 -16.41 17.98 -10.91
C ALA A 610 -17.21 17.28 -12.04
N PRO A 611 -16.58 16.91 -13.17
CA PRO A 611 -17.24 16.21 -14.27
C PRO A 611 -17.57 14.76 -13.90
N GLU A 612 -18.50 14.17 -14.64
CA GLU A 612 -18.76 12.73 -14.58
C GLU A 612 -17.66 11.98 -15.36
N MET A 613 -16.86 11.20 -14.65
CA MET A 613 -15.71 10.47 -15.17
C MET A 613 -16.12 9.07 -15.64
N PRO A 614 -15.86 8.67 -16.89
CA PRO A 614 -16.11 7.31 -17.36
C PRO A 614 -15.34 6.27 -16.55
N LEU A 615 -16.04 5.26 -16.02
CA LEU A 615 -15.49 4.16 -15.23
C LEU A 615 -15.94 2.84 -15.83
N SER A 616 -14.99 1.99 -16.24
CA SER A 616 -15.23 0.59 -16.55
C SER A 616 -14.49 -0.29 -15.54
N LEU A 617 -15.20 -1.27 -14.97
CA LEU A 617 -14.69 -2.21 -13.98
C LEU A 617 -15.01 -3.62 -14.46
N LYS A 618 -14.04 -4.54 -14.36
CA LYS A 618 -14.26 -5.97 -14.52
C LYS A 618 -13.45 -6.72 -13.48
N LEU A 619 -14.06 -7.67 -12.79
CA LEU A 619 -13.38 -8.52 -11.81
C LEU A 619 -14.04 -9.89 -11.69
N ARG A 620 -13.29 -10.85 -11.17
CA ARG A 620 -13.75 -12.19 -10.78
C ARG A 620 -13.75 -12.26 -9.25
N VAL A 621 -14.84 -12.71 -8.65
CA VAL A 621 -14.98 -12.87 -7.19
C VAL A 621 -15.04 -14.36 -6.88
N SER A 622 -14.35 -14.80 -5.84
CA SER A 622 -14.55 -16.11 -5.24
C SER A 622 -14.48 -16.01 -3.71
N ASP A 623 -15.12 -16.97 -3.03
CA ASP A 623 -15.05 -17.10 -1.57
C ASP A 623 -13.74 -17.77 -1.09
N GLY A 624 -12.91 -18.24 -2.04
CA GLY A 624 -11.63 -18.90 -1.77
C GLY A 624 -11.74 -20.34 -1.27
N GLU A 625 -12.95 -20.82 -1.00
CA GLU A 625 -13.23 -22.19 -0.54
C GLU A 625 -13.81 -23.06 -1.66
N THR A 626 -14.52 -22.44 -2.62
CA THR A 626 -15.16 -23.14 -3.73
C THR A 626 -14.46 -22.86 -5.08
N PRO A 627 -14.52 -23.79 -6.05
CA PRO A 627 -14.01 -23.56 -7.41
C PRO A 627 -14.90 -22.61 -8.23
N VAL A 628 -16.09 -22.28 -7.73
CA VAL A 628 -17.04 -21.38 -8.38
C VAL A 628 -16.60 -19.95 -8.17
N SER A 629 -16.62 -19.16 -9.23
CA SER A 629 -16.32 -17.74 -9.16
C SER A 629 -17.40 -16.94 -9.87
N GLY A 630 -17.85 -15.88 -9.22
CA GLY A 630 -18.70 -14.88 -9.86
C GLY A 630 -17.88 -13.94 -10.74
N THR A 631 -18.55 -13.27 -11.67
CA THR A 631 -17.97 -12.14 -12.42
C THR A 631 -18.76 -10.88 -12.11
N VAL A 632 -18.05 -9.76 -11.99
CA VAL A 632 -18.65 -8.44 -11.82
C VAL A 632 -18.10 -7.57 -12.93
N SER A 633 -18.99 -6.94 -13.68
CA SER A 633 -18.66 -5.91 -14.65
C SER A 633 -19.57 -4.70 -14.44
N ALA A 634 -19.00 -3.51 -14.57
CA ALA A 634 -19.72 -2.27 -14.40
C ALA A 634 -19.16 -1.24 -15.37
N ASP A 635 -20.03 -0.69 -16.22
CA ASP A 635 -19.69 0.38 -17.17
C ASP A 635 -20.57 1.59 -16.87
N GLY A 636 -19.94 2.68 -16.46
CA GLY A 636 -20.66 3.81 -15.89
C GLY A 636 -19.87 5.09 -15.82
N ARG A 637 -20.35 5.99 -14.96
CA ARG A 637 -19.78 7.28 -14.69
C ARG A 637 -19.72 7.53 -13.19
N LEU A 638 -18.59 8.06 -12.73
CA LEU A 638 -18.33 8.41 -11.34
C LEU A 638 -18.11 9.92 -11.23
N ARG A 639 -18.69 10.54 -10.21
CA ARG A 639 -18.42 11.93 -9.84
C ARG A 639 -18.03 11.97 -8.38
N LEU A 640 -16.85 12.50 -8.07
CA LEU A 640 -16.32 12.60 -6.71
C LEU A 640 -16.90 13.79 -5.95
N PRO A 641 -16.99 13.71 -4.61
CA PRO A 641 -17.47 14.81 -3.78
C PRO A 641 -16.46 15.95 -3.75
N GLY A 642 -16.91 17.21 -3.78
CA GLY A 642 -16.02 18.38 -3.67
C GLY A 642 -15.36 18.54 -2.30
N ALA A 643 -14.22 19.24 -2.27
CA ALA A 643 -13.52 19.58 -1.04
C ALA A 643 -14.39 20.46 -0.12
N GLY A 644 -14.35 20.21 1.20
CA GLY A 644 -15.08 21.01 2.20
C GLY A 644 -16.60 20.84 2.22
N GLY A 645 -17.16 19.82 1.53
CA GLY A 645 -18.61 19.63 1.45
C GLY A 645 -19.34 20.65 0.56
N ALA A 646 -18.60 21.55 -0.11
CA ALA A 646 -19.12 22.62 -0.96
C ALA A 646 -19.30 22.20 -2.43
N GLY A 647 -18.91 20.99 -2.82
CA GLY A 647 -19.11 20.48 -4.19
C GLY A 647 -20.23 19.46 -4.32
N PRO A 648 -20.52 18.99 -5.54
CA PRO A 648 -21.62 18.08 -5.79
C PRO A 648 -21.43 16.74 -5.07
N ASP A 649 -22.53 16.12 -4.65
CA ASP A 649 -22.55 14.82 -3.99
C ASP A 649 -21.79 13.74 -4.77
N LEU A 650 -21.12 12.83 -4.06
CA LEU A 650 -20.55 11.60 -4.62
C LEU A 650 -21.67 10.87 -5.37
N ARG A 651 -21.47 10.60 -6.66
CA ARG A 651 -22.48 9.92 -7.47
C ARG A 651 -21.82 8.89 -8.36
N TRP A 652 -22.43 7.70 -8.44
CA TRP A 652 -22.02 6.64 -9.34
C TRP A 652 -23.24 6.11 -10.08
N ARG A 653 -23.25 6.34 -11.39
CA ARG A 653 -24.29 5.79 -12.28
C ARG A 653 -23.65 4.76 -13.20
N SER A 654 -24.14 3.53 -13.15
CA SER A 654 -23.51 2.44 -13.88
C SER A 654 -24.50 1.41 -14.37
N ARG A 655 -24.19 0.79 -15.50
CA ARG A 655 -24.78 -0.48 -15.90
C ARG A 655 -23.95 -1.59 -15.31
N VAL A 656 -24.55 -2.36 -14.41
CA VAL A 656 -23.87 -3.43 -13.68
C VAL A 656 -24.37 -4.78 -14.19
N ARG A 657 -23.42 -5.71 -14.37
CA ARG A 657 -23.68 -7.13 -14.59
C ARG A 657 -22.83 -7.92 -13.61
N VAL A 658 -23.50 -8.47 -12.61
CA VAL A 658 -23.00 -9.43 -11.63
C VAL A 658 -23.54 -10.80 -12.03
N GLU A 659 -22.68 -11.79 -12.13
CA GLU A 659 -23.04 -13.18 -12.41
C GLU A 659 -22.51 -14.06 -11.29
N ARG A 660 -23.40 -14.85 -10.66
CA ARG A 660 -23.08 -15.85 -9.63
C ARG A 660 -22.18 -15.32 -8.50
N PHE A 661 -22.51 -14.16 -7.93
CA PHE A 661 -21.79 -13.63 -6.78
C PHE A 661 -22.08 -14.48 -5.52
N PRO A 662 -21.07 -14.96 -4.79
CA PRO A 662 -21.24 -15.84 -3.63
C PRO A 662 -21.68 -15.05 -2.39
N VAL A 663 -22.97 -14.74 -2.26
CA VAL A 663 -23.49 -13.90 -1.15
C VAL A 663 -23.32 -14.59 0.20
N HIS A 664 -23.27 -15.93 0.23
CA HIS A 664 -22.99 -16.69 1.46
C HIS A 664 -21.64 -16.36 2.10
N ALA A 665 -20.65 -15.89 1.34
CA ALA A 665 -19.37 -15.42 1.90
C ALA A 665 -19.52 -14.17 2.77
N LEU A 666 -20.62 -13.41 2.60
CA LEU A 666 -20.95 -12.20 3.36
C LEU A 666 -21.91 -12.49 4.54
N GLU A 667 -22.31 -13.74 4.76
CA GLU A 667 -23.21 -14.13 5.85
C GLU A 667 -22.75 -13.64 7.24
N PRO A 668 -21.44 -13.62 7.59
CA PRO A 668 -21.01 -13.12 8.89
C PRO A 668 -21.38 -11.65 9.17
N TYR A 669 -21.52 -10.81 8.13
CA TYR A 669 -21.99 -9.43 8.31
C TYR A 669 -23.48 -9.31 8.61
N LEU A 670 -24.25 -10.36 8.32
CA LEU A 670 -25.70 -10.43 8.54
C LEU A 670 -26.09 -11.34 9.71
N ALA A 671 -25.14 -12.10 10.28
CA ALA A 671 -25.38 -13.09 11.32
C ALA A 671 -26.06 -12.53 12.58
N ASP A 672 -25.81 -11.27 12.92
CA ASP A 672 -26.45 -10.61 14.07
C ASP A 672 -27.88 -10.13 13.79
N ARG A 673 -28.31 -10.12 12.52
CA ARG A 673 -29.64 -9.69 12.08
C ARG A 673 -30.54 -10.85 11.63
N LEU A 674 -29.95 -12.00 11.33
CA LEU A 674 -30.66 -13.17 10.82
C LEU A 674 -30.72 -14.28 11.87
N ASN A 675 -31.84 -15.00 11.91
CA ASN A 675 -32.04 -16.20 12.74
C ASN A 675 -31.88 -17.50 11.92
N LEU A 676 -31.13 -17.42 10.82
CA LEU A 676 -30.86 -18.53 9.92
C LEU A 676 -29.36 -18.57 9.57
N GLU A 677 -28.88 -19.75 9.21
CA GLU A 677 -27.54 -19.97 8.67
C GLU A 677 -27.63 -20.06 7.15
N LEU A 678 -27.05 -19.09 6.43
CA LEU A 678 -26.97 -19.12 4.97
C LEU A 678 -25.82 -20.04 4.53
N LEU A 679 -26.15 -21.15 3.87
CA LEU A 679 -25.16 -22.13 3.43
C LEU A 679 -24.64 -21.84 2.02
N ARG A 680 -25.53 -21.40 1.12
CA ARG A 680 -25.19 -21.04 -0.26
C ARG A 680 -26.23 -20.08 -0.82
N ALA A 681 -25.78 -19.11 -1.62
CA ALA A 681 -26.63 -18.23 -2.41
C ALA A 681 -25.81 -17.55 -3.52
N ASP A 682 -25.91 -18.07 -4.75
CA ASP A 682 -25.24 -17.50 -5.91
C ASP A 682 -26.17 -16.43 -6.52
N THR A 683 -25.81 -15.15 -6.41
CA THR A 683 -26.67 -14.04 -6.82
C THR A 683 -26.16 -13.38 -8.10
N SER A 684 -27.03 -13.27 -9.10
CA SER A 684 -26.79 -12.55 -10.34
C SER A 684 -27.65 -11.29 -10.37
N VAL A 685 -27.07 -10.17 -10.81
CA VAL A 685 -27.75 -8.87 -10.91
C VAL A 685 -27.42 -8.23 -12.25
N ARG A 686 -28.42 -7.76 -12.98
CA ARG A 686 -28.22 -7.06 -14.26
C ARG A 686 -29.12 -5.83 -14.34
N GLY A 687 -28.55 -4.66 -14.60
CA GLY A 687 -29.35 -3.46 -14.86
C GLY A 687 -28.59 -2.18 -14.56
N ASP A 688 -29.34 -1.10 -14.38
CA ASP A 688 -28.81 0.24 -14.16
C ASP A 688 -28.94 0.61 -12.67
N ILE A 689 -27.86 1.14 -12.09
CA ILE A 689 -27.77 1.58 -10.70
C ILE A 689 -27.28 3.03 -10.68
N ASP A 690 -27.95 3.90 -9.92
CA ASP A 690 -27.59 5.29 -9.64
C ASP A 690 -27.52 5.47 -8.13
N LEU A 691 -26.30 5.45 -7.60
CA LEU A 691 -26.01 5.69 -6.18
C LEU A 691 -25.56 7.13 -6.00
N GLY A 692 -26.10 7.82 -5.00
CA GLY A 692 -25.66 9.14 -4.57
C GLY A 692 -25.38 9.14 -3.07
N LEU A 693 -24.31 9.80 -2.64
CA LEU A 693 -24.03 10.04 -1.23
C LEU A 693 -23.90 11.55 -1.02
N SER A 694 -24.90 12.11 -0.36
CA SER A 694 -25.01 13.54 -0.04
C SER A 694 -24.80 13.78 1.45
N ALA A 695 -24.64 15.05 1.84
CA ALA A 695 -24.65 15.46 3.25
C ALA A 695 -25.96 15.07 3.97
N ASN A 696 -27.08 14.97 3.25
CA ASN A 696 -28.38 14.60 3.81
C ASN A 696 -28.59 13.08 3.93
N GLY A 697 -27.63 12.28 3.47
CA GLY A 697 -27.68 10.82 3.47
C GLY A 697 -27.61 10.19 2.08
N PRO A 698 -27.64 8.85 2.00
CA PRO A 698 -27.52 8.11 0.75
C PRO A 698 -28.84 8.12 -0.04
N ARG A 699 -28.72 8.29 -1.35
CA ARG A 699 -29.76 8.06 -2.33
C ARG A 699 -29.42 6.80 -3.13
N VAL A 700 -30.39 5.92 -3.30
CA VAL A 700 -30.28 4.71 -4.10
C VAL A 700 -31.42 4.71 -5.10
N GLU A 701 -31.10 4.68 -6.39
CA GLU A 701 -32.05 4.39 -7.46
C GLU A 701 -31.50 3.22 -8.28
N ALA A 702 -32.21 2.10 -8.31
CA ALA A 702 -31.80 0.90 -9.03
C ALA A 702 -32.95 0.41 -9.90
N ALA A 703 -32.64 -0.02 -11.11
CA ALA A 703 -33.56 -0.70 -12.04
C ALA A 703 -32.84 -1.95 -12.57
N VAL A 704 -33.08 -3.08 -11.91
CA VAL A 704 -32.28 -4.30 -12.08
C VAL A 704 -33.16 -5.55 -12.18
N ASP A 705 -32.63 -6.57 -12.83
CA ASP A 705 -33.08 -7.95 -12.70
C ASP A 705 -32.17 -8.66 -11.70
N VAL A 706 -32.74 -9.41 -10.77
CA VAL A 706 -32.02 -10.19 -9.76
C VAL A 706 -32.38 -11.66 -9.92
N ALA A 707 -31.38 -12.54 -9.89
CA ALA A 707 -31.58 -13.98 -9.81
C ALA A 707 -30.78 -14.52 -8.63
N VAL A 708 -31.40 -15.33 -7.78
CA VAL A 708 -30.74 -16.05 -6.68
C VAL A 708 -30.82 -17.53 -7.00
N GLU A 709 -29.67 -18.14 -7.26
CA GLU A 709 -29.51 -19.52 -7.68
C GLU A 709 -28.89 -20.36 -6.55
N ASP A 710 -29.21 -21.66 -6.52
CA ASP A 710 -28.67 -22.63 -5.55
C ASP A 710 -28.82 -22.20 -4.07
N PHE A 711 -29.91 -21.52 -3.73
CA PHE A 711 -30.12 -21.01 -2.38
C PHE A 711 -30.36 -22.14 -1.38
N ARG A 712 -29.66 -22.09 -0.24
CA ARG A 712 -29.80 -23.04 0.86
C ARG A 712 -29.62 -22.34 2.20
N ALA A 713 -30.60 -22.49 3.08
CA ALA A 713 -30.57 -21.96 4.43
C ALA A 713 -31.10 -22.97 5.46
N ASN A 714 -30.44 -22.98 6.63
CA ASN A 714 -30.82 -23.82 7.77
C ASN A 714 -31.24 -22.97 8.98
N THR A 715 -32.00 -23.57 9.89
CA THR A 715 -32.21 -23.01 11.23
C THR A 715 -30.91 -23.04 12.04
N LEU A 716 -30.74 -22.12 12.99
CA LEU A 716 -29.53 -22.04 13.83
C LEU A 716 -29.45 -23.19 14.86
N ALA A 717 -30.56 -23.49 15.55
CA ALA A 717 -30.65 -24.56 16.53
C ALA A 717 -32.10 -25.10 16.65
N PRO A 718 -32.35 -26.42 16.45
CA PRO A 718 -31.42 -27.39 15.85
C PRO A 718 -31.08 -27.00 14.40
N GLY A 719 -29.95 -27.48 13.87
CA GLY A 719 -29.47 -27.13 12.53
C GLY A 719 -30.19 -27.87 11.40
N GLU A 720 -31.47 -27.59 11.18
CA GLU A 720 -32.33 -28.26 10.21
C GLU A 720 -32.51 -27.44 8.92
N GLU A 721 -32.87 -28.12 7.83
CA GLU A 721 -33.16 -27.49 6.55
C GLU A 721 -34.44 -26.65 6.66
N LEU A 722 -34.34 -25.37 6.29
CA LEU A 722 -35.41 -24.38 6.45
C LEU A 722 -35.97 -23.94 5.11
N LEU A 723 -35.09 -23.49 4.22
CA LEU A 723 -35.41 -22.97 2.89
C LEU A 723 -34.37 -23.45 1.88
N GLN A 724 -34.83 -23.93 0.74
CA GLN A 724 -33.99 -24.23 -0.42
C GLN A 724 -34.75 -23.85 -1.70
N TRP A 725 -34.03 -23.39 -2.73
CA TRP A 725 -34.58 -23.31 -4.09
C TRP A 725 -33.47 -23.35 -5.12
N GLU A 726 -33.80 -23.82 -6.33
CA GLU A 726 -32.85 -23.81 -7.46
C GLU A 726 -32.71 -22.41 -8.04
N SER A 727 -33.84 -21.72 -8.27
CA SER A 727 -33.84 -20.39 -8.89
C SER A 727 -34.99 -19.53 -8.37
N LEU A 728 -34.65 -18.34 -7.89
CA LEU A 728 -35.58 -17.23 -7.63
C LEU A 728 -35.21 -16.07 -8.57
N GLN A 729 -36.05 -15.79 -9.56
CA GLN A 729 -35.89 -14.68 -10.50
C GLN A 729 -36.83 -13.53 -10.13
N VAL A 730 -36.29 -12.35 -9.96
CA VAL A 730 -37.00 -11.10 -9.70
C VAL A 730 -36.68 -10.14 -10.84
N ARG A 731 -37.61 -9.95 -11.76
CA ARG A 731 -37.42 -9.13 -12.97
C ARG A 731 -38.03 -7.74 -12.82
N GLY A 732 -37.36 -6.75 -13.40
CA GLY A 732 -37.78 -5.36 -13.39
C GLY A 732 -37.85 -4.74 -12.00
N LEU A 733 -37.01 -5.17 -11.06
CA LEU A 733 -36.91 -4.60 -9.71
C LEU A 733 -36.45 -3.14 -9.81
N ARG A 734 -37.34 -2.22 -9.43
CA ARG A 734 -37.03 -0.81 -9.25
C ARG A 734 -37.06 -0.44 -7.77
N VAL A 735 -35.94 0.05 -7.26
CA VAL A 735 -35.81 0.52 -5.88
C VAL A 735 -35.47 2.00 -5.91
N ARG A 736 -36.21 2.81 -5.16
CA ARG A 736 -35.89 4.22 -4.91
C ARG A 736 -35.91 4.48 -3.41
N SER A 737 -34.77 4.92 -2.91
CA SER A 737 -34.59 5.35 -1.53
C SER A 737 -33.85 6.67 -1.53
N ALA A 738 -34.35 7.64 -0.79
CA ALA A 738 -33.69 8.93 -0.57
C ALA A 738 -34.00 9.40 0.85
N PRO A 739 -33.13 10.23 1.44
CA PRO A 739 -33.37 10.77 2.78
C PRO A 739 -34.70 11.54 2.82
N ASN A 740 -35.48 11.34 3.88
CA ASN A 740 -36.78 11.97 4.10
C ASN A 740 -37.87 11.66 3.03
N GLN A 741 -37.68 10.64 2.19
CA GLN A 741 -38.69 10.14 1.25
C GLN A 741 -39.09 8.70 1.58
N ALA A 742 -40.33 8.32 1.25
CA ALA A 742 -40.78 6.93 1.39
C ALA A 742 -39.93 6.03 0.49
N LEU A 743 -39.54 4.86 1.02
CA LEU A 743 -38.96 3.81 0.20
C LEU A 743 -39.99 3.35 -0.85
N SER A 744 -39.60 3.36 -2.12
CA SER A 744 -40.41 2.82 -3.21
C SER A 744 -39.75 1.56 -3.77
N VAL A 745 -40.49 0.45 -3.79
CA VAL A 745 -40.07 -0.84 -4.34
C VAL A 745 -41.12 -1.30 -5.34
N ASN A 746 -40.72 -1.55 -6.58
CA ASN A 746 -41.60 -2.06 -7.62
C ASN A 746 -40.96 -3.28 -8.29
N VAL A 747 -41.63 -4.42 -8.28
CA VAL A 747 -41.19 -5.65 -8.95
C VAL A 747 -42.15 -5.94 -10.10
N ALA A 748 -41.62 -6.19 -11.30
CA ALA A 748 -42.45 -6.45 -12.47
C ALA A 748 -42.93 -7.91 -12.55
N GLU A 749 -42.05 -8.87 -12.24
CA GLU A 749 -42.34 -10.31 -12.27
C GLU A 749 -41.45 -11.04 -11.26
N THR A 750 -41.98 -12.07 -10.59
CA THR A 750 -41.20 -12.99 -9.73
C THR A 750 -41.47 -14.44 -10.11
N VAL A 751 -40.43 -15.25 -10.27
CA VAL A 751 -40.54 -16.69 -10.53
C VAL A 751 -39.69 -17.46 -9.53
N LEU A 752 -40.30 -18.39 -8.79
CA LEU A 752 -39.62 -19.28 -7.86
C LEU A 752 -39.79 -20.73 -8.33
N SER A 753 -38.67 -21.42 -8.54
CA SER A 753 -38.63 -22.79 -9.10
C SER A 753 -37.90 -23.75 -8.17
N ASP A 754 -38.42 -24.98 -8.10
CA ASP A 754 -37.82 -26.12 -7.41
C ASP A 754 -37.48 -25.78 -5.94
N TYR A 755 -38.48 -25.25 -5.25
CA TYR A 755 -38.35 -24.72 -3.89
C TYR A 755 -38.79 -25.71 -2.82
N TYR A 756 -38.12 -25.65 -1.67
CA TYR A 756 -38.46 -26.33 -0.43
C TYR A 756 -38.62 -25.31 0.69
N ALA A 757 -39.69 -25.44 1.47
CA ALA A 757 -39.89 -24.67 2.69
C ALA A 757 -40.37 -25.56 3.84
N ARG A 758 -39.77 -25.38 5.01
CA ARG A 758 -40.26 -25.96 6.26
C ARG A 758 -41.07 -24.92 7.02
N ILE A 759 -42.38 -25.17 7.14
CA ILE A 759 -43.31 -24.31 7.86
C ILE A 759 -43.75 -25.04 9.12
N ALA A 760 -43.51 -24.44 10.28
CA ALA A 760 -43.90 -25.01 11.55
C ALA A 760 -44.69 -23.99 12.38
N ILE A 761 -45.79 -24.45 12.98
CA ILE A 761 -46.50 -23.75 14.04
C ILE A 761 -45.92 -24.24 15.37
N ASP A 762 -45.44 -23.31 16.20
CA ASP A 762 -44.89 -23.62 17.51
C ASP A 762 -45.99 -23.90 18.56
N GLU A 763 -45.60 -24.22 19.79
CA GLU A 763 -46.54 -24.50 20.89
C GLU A 763 -47.40 -23.27 21.28
N ASN A 764 -47.01 -22.06 20.85
CA ASN A 764 -47.72 -20.81 21.09
C ASN A 764 -48.62 -20.41 19.91
N GLY A 765 -48.65 -21.19 18.82
CA GLY A 765 -49.42 -20.87 17.62
C GLY A 765 -48.72 -19.90 16.65
N ARG A 766 -47.42 -19.61 16.82
CA ARG A 766 -46.64 -18.75 15.91
C ARG A 766 -45.93 -19.56 14.84
N PHE A 767 -45.74 -18.95 13.66
CA PHE A 767 -45.01 -19.57 12.55
C PHE A 767 -43.50 -19.33 12.68
N ASN A 768 -42.70 -20.37 12.43
CA ASN A 768 -41.23 -20.29 12.44
C ASN A 768 -40.64 -19.26 11.45
N LEU A 769 -41.31 -19.00 10.32
CA LEU A 769 -40.85 -18.04 9.31
C LEU A 769 -41.04 -16.57 9.72
N GLN A 770 -41.77 -16.29 10.80
CA GLN A 770 -41.94 -14.92 11.31
C GLN A 770 -40.70 -14.43 12.08
N ASP A 771 -39.86 -15.35 12.55
CA ASP A 771 -38.70 -15.06 13.41
C ASP A 771 -37.37 -15.11 12.64
N LEU A 772 -37.38 -14.98 11.30
CA LEU A 772 -36.16 -15.03 10.47
C LEU A 772 -35.27 -13.80 10.64
N ILE A 773 -35.87 -12.65 10.93
CA ILE A 773 -35.17 -11.40 11.21
C ILE A 773 -35.20 -11.20 12.72
N ARG A 774 -34.02 -10.95 13.32
CA ARG A 774 -33.95 -10.65 14.75
C ARG A 774 -34.54 -9.25 14.99
N PRO A 775 -35.50 -9.10 15.92
CA PRO A 775 -35.99 -7.77 16.31
C PRO A 775 -34.85 -6.94 16.90
N ALA A 776 -34.93 -5.61 16.74
CA ALA A 776 -33.91 -4.70 17.26
C ALA A 776 -33.85 -4.78 18.81
N PRO A 777 -32.67 -4.64 19.43
CA PRO A 777 -32.56 -4.63 20.89
C PRO A 777 -33.36 -3.44 21.46
N GLY A 778 -34.55 -3.72 21.99
CA GLY A 778 -35.48 -2.72 22.53
C GLY A 778 -36.96 -2.95 22.24
N GLU A 779 -37.31 -3.72 21.20
CA GLU A 779 -38.73 -4.02 20.85
C GLU A 779 -39.26 -5.31 21.48
N ALA A 780 -38.40 -6.14 22.08
CA ALA A 780 -38.80 -7.38 22.74
C ALA A 780 -39.21 -7.12 24.20
N ALA A 781 -40.24 -6.29 24.44
CA ALA A 781 -40.81 -6.12 25.78
C ALA A 781 -42.26 -5.62 25.79
N GLU A 782 -43.11 -5.97 24.82
CA GLU A 782 -44.56 -5.73 24.96
C GLU A 782 -45.38 -6.91 24.42
N THR A 783 -45.40 -8.00 25.19
CA THR A 783 -46.61 -8.85 25.37
C THR A 783 -46.29 -9.98 26.36
N GLY A 784 -46.77 -9.85 27.60
CA GLY A 784 -46.74 -10.95 28.57
C GLY A 784 -46.79 -10.54 30.04
N ALA A 785 -48.01 -10.36 30.55
CA ALA A 785 -48.43 -10.48 31.96
C ALA A 785 -47.89 -9.48 33.01
N ALA A 786 -48.85 -8.75 33.60
CA ALA A 786 -48.73 -8.11 34.90
C ALA A 786 -48.34 -9.13 36.01
N PRO A 787 -47.62 -8.66 37.04
CA PRO A 787 -48.20 -8.78 38.36
C PRO A 787 -48.15 -7.49 39.19
N ALA A 788 -49.22 -7.37 39.97
CA ALA A 788 -49.47 -6.60 41.19
C ALA A 788 -48.44 -5.56 41.70
N ALA A 789 -49.04 -4.41 42.00
CA ALA A 789 -48.61 -3.28 42.82
C ALA A 789 -47.60 -3.54 43.95
N GLY A 790 -46.61 -2.65 44.00
CA GLY A 790 -45.98 -2.13 45.22
C GLY A 790 -45.40 -0.74 44.90
N PRO A 791 -45.73 0.33 45.65
CA PRO A 791 -45.16 1.64 45.40
C PRO A 791 -43.84 1.78 46.17
N THR A 792 -42.83 2.43 45.58
CA THR A 792 -42.01 3.51 46.18
C THR A 792 -40.79 3.84 45.30
N ALA A 793 -40.51 5.16 45.23
CA ALA A 793 -39.27 5.86 44.83
C ALA A 793 -39.09 6.35 43.37
N ALA A 794 -39.62 7.56 43.13
CA ALA A 794 -38.92 8.84 42.85
C ALA A 794 -37.85 8.94 41.71
N PRO A 795 -37.68 10.14 41.11
CA PRO A 795 -37.71 10.31 39.66
C PRO A 795 -36.31 10.39 39.04
N ALA A 796 -36.10 9.65 37.94
CA ALA A 796 -34.97 9.85 37.04
C ALA A 796 -35.46 10.57 35.78
N THR A 797 -34.90 11.75 35.56
CA THR A 797 -34.59 12.40 34.26
C THR A 797 -35.43 11.99 33.05
N THR A 798 -36.18 12.96 32.55
CA THR A 798 -36.65 13.11 31.17
C THR A 798 -35.65 12.55 30.14
N THR A 799 -35.82 11.27 29.80
CA THR A 799 -35.48 10.79 28.47
C THR A 799 -36.77 10.95 27.71
N ALA A 800 -36.83 11.97 26.85
CA ALA A 800 -37.87 12.06 25.85
C ALA A 800 -37.96 10.67 25.21
N ALA A 801 -39.12 10.02 25.34
CA ALA A 801 -39.45 8.89 24.51
C ALA A 801 -39.19 9.36 23.09
N ILE A 802 -38.11 8.88 22.50
CA ILE A 802 -37.87 8.99 21.06
C ILE A 802 -38.97 8.11 20.51
N THR A 803 -40.15 8.70 20.28
CA THR A 803 -41.10 8.11 19.37
C THR A 803 -40.28 7.90 18.11
N PRO A 804 -40.04 6.67 17.65
CA PRO A 804 -39.31 6.47 16.40
C PRO A 804 -40.04 7.33 15.37
N ALA A 805 -39.31 8.30 14.80
CA ALA A 805 -39.87 9.20 13.82
C ALA A 805 -40.56 8.32 12.77
N SER A 806 -41.88 8.45 12.68
CA SER A 806 -42.71 7.67 11.76
C SER A 806 -42.37 8.18 10.37
N GLY A 807 -41.31 7.63 9.77
CA GLY A 807 -40.95 7.90 8.39
C GLY A 807 -42.16 7.62 7.49
N PRO A 808 -42.25 8.29 6.34
CA PRO A 808 -43.35 8.07 5.42
C PRO A 808 -43.43 6.58 5.02
N ALA A 809 -44.64 6.01 5.09
CA ALA A 809 -44.88 4.59 4.85
C ALA A 809 -44.37 4.17 3.44
N PRO A 810 -43.75 2.99 3.30
CA PRO A 810 -43.17 2.55 2.02
C PRO A 810 -44.24 2.22 0.97
N ASP A 811 -44.01 2.62 -0.29
CA ASP A 811 -44.81 2.23 -1.46
C ASP A 811 -44.20 1.00 -2.11
N ILE A 812 -44.80 -0.16 -1.85
CA ILE A 812 -44.33 -1.47 -2.30
C ILE A 812 -45.34 -2.01 -3.31
N ARG A 813 -44.89 -2.36 -4.50
CA ARG A 813 -45.67 -3.02 -5.56
C ARG A 813 -44.95 -4.25 -6.04
N VAL A 814 -45.67 -5.36 -6.14
CA VAL A 814 -45.10 -6.65 -6.55
C VAL A 814 -46.00 -7.24 -7.64
N GLY A 815 -45.46 -7.44 -8.85
CA GLY A 815 -46.18 -7.94 -10.03
C GLY A 815 -45.70 -9.33 -10.46
N PRO A 816 -46.55 -10.10 -11.16
CA PRO A 816 -47.03 -11.42 -10.78
C PRO A 816 -45.95 -12.38 -10.28
N ILE A 817 -46.31 -13.18 -9.27
CA ILE A 817 -45.46 -14.24 -8.71
C ILE A 817 -45.89 -15.58 -9.31
N SER A 818 -44.95 -16.33 -9.86
CA SER A 818 -45.13 -17.72 -10.31
C SER A 818 -44.35 -18.68 -9.42
N LEU A 819 -45.00 -19.74 -8.96
CA LEU A 819 -44.43 -20.81 -8.16
C LEU A 819 -44.43 -22.08 -8.99
N VAL A 820 -43.27 -22.73 -9.12
CA VAL A 820 -43.09 -23.94 -9.95
C VAL A 820 -42.46 -25.05 -9.12
N ASN A 821 -43.10 -26.21 -9.08
CA ASN A 821 -42.56 -27.45 -8.51
C ASN A 821 -42.09 -27.34 -7.05
N GLY A 822 -42.94 -26.83 -6.17
CA GLY A 822 -42.64 -26.67 -4.75
C GLY A 822 -42.85 -27.90 -3.88
N ARG A 823 -42.09 -27.99 -2.79
CA ARG A 823 -42.30 -28.92 -1.67
C ARG A 823 -42.40 -28.12 -0.36
N VAL A 824 -43.45 -28.36 0.42
CA VAL A 824 -43.65 -27.72 1.73
C VAL A 824 -43.81 -28.80 2.78
N LEU A 825 -42.91 -28.81 3.77
CA LEU A 825 -43.07 -29.65 4.95
C LEU A 825 -43.74 -28.80 6.04
N PHE A 826 -44.99 -29.12 6.34
CA PHE A 826 -45.78 -28.47 7.37
C PHE A 826 -45.71 -29.26 8.68
N SER A 827 -45.64 -28.57 9.81
CA SER A 827 -45.73 -29.21 11.13
C SER A 827 -46.50 -28.33 12.10
N ASP A 828 -47.45 -28.89 12.82
CA ASP A 828 -48.22 -28.20 13.84
C ASP A 828 -47.91 -28.81 15.21
N ARG A 829 -47.21 -28.02 16.04
CA ARG A 829 -46.82 -28.37 17.42
C ARG A 829 -47.76 -27.74 18.46
N PHE A 830 -48.78 -26.99 18.03
CA PHE A 830 -49.83 -26.45 18.89
C PHE A 830 -50.84 -27.52 19.32
N VAL A 831 -50.93 -28.64 18.58
CA VAL A 831 -51.75 -29.80 18.92
C VAL A 831 -50.88 -30.95 19.45
N ARG A 832 -51.39 -31.71 20.43
CA ARG A 832 -50.72 -32.89 20.99
C ARG A 832 -51.63 -34.11 20.86
N PRO A 833 -51.16 -35.25 20.33
CA PRO A 833 -49.83 -35.46 19.69
C PRO A 833 -49.61 -34.51 18.49
N ASN A 834 -48.36 -34.24 18.11
CA ASN A 834 -48.07 -33.26 17.04
C ASN A 834 -48.58 -33.75 15.67
N TYR A 835 -48.91 -32.81 14.78
CA TYR A 835 -49.29 -33.10 13.40
C TYR A 835 -48.17 -32.69 12.44
N SER A 836 -47.94 -33.48 11.39
CA SER A 836 -47.06 -33.11 10.29
C SER A 836 -47.69 -33.47 8.97
N ALA A 837 -47.39 -32.68 7.93
CA ALA A 837 -47.88 -32.91 6.59
C ALA A 837 -46.84 -32.58 5.52
N ASN A 838 -46.83 -33.36 4.44
CA ASN A 838 -45.98 -33.13 3.28
C ASN A 838 -46.82 -32.68 2.08
N LEU A 839 -46.57 -31.47 1.60
CA LEU A 839 -47.13 -30.95 0.36
C LEU A 839 -46.08 -31.00 -0.74
N SER A 840 -46.46 -31.54 -1.89
CA SER A 840 -45.59 -31.70 -3.06
C SER A 840 -46.26 -31.18 -4.32
N GLU A 841 -45.46 -30.96 -5.37
CA GLU A 841 -45.91 -30.44 -6.67
C GLU A 841 -46.66 -29.10 -6.55
N VAL A 842 -46.30 -28.30 -5.55
CA VAL A 842 -46.96 -27.02 -5.28
C VAL A 842 -46.63 -26.05 -6.41
N THR A 843 -47.62 -25.74 -7.24
CA THR A 843 -47.48 -24.88 -8.42
C THR A 843 -48.62 -23.88 -8.45
N GLY A 844 -48.35 -22.62 -8.74
CA GLY A 844 -49.37 -21.58 -8.69
C GLY A 844 -48.91 -20.23 -9.19
N SER A 845 -49.84 -19.27 -9.20
CA SER A 845 -49.61 -17.88 -9.56
C SER A 845 -50.36 -16.93 -8.64
N LEU A 846 -49.74 -15.78 -8.34
CA LEU A 846 -50.35 -14.65 -7.65
C LEU A 846 -50.19 -13.40 -8.52
N SER A 847 -51.28 -12.70 -8.84
CA SER A 847 -51.22 -11.46 -9.64
C SER A 847 -50.58 -10.30 -8.86
N ALA A 848 -50.48 -9.12 -9.48
CA ALA A 848 -49.86 -7.98 -8.83
C ALA A 848 -50.63 -7.51 -7.57
N PHE A 849 -49.90 -7.06 -6.55
CA PHE A 849 -50.44 -6.45 -5.31
C PHE A 849 -49.59 -5.23 -4.88
N SER A 850 -50.21 -4.31 -4.12
CA SER A 850 -49.56 -3.09 -3.60
C SER A 850 -49.86 -2.82 -2.12
N SER A 851 -48.93 -2.12 -1.44
CA SER A 851 -49.14 -1.57 -0.09
C SER A 851 -49.95 -0.27 -0.11
N ALA A 852 -49.91 0.47 -1.22
CA ALA A 852 -50.66 1.72 -1.39
C ALA A 852 -52.05 1.46 -1.99
N PRO A 853 -53.11 2.17 -1.51
CA PRO A 853 -54.44 2.09 -2.10
C PRO A 853 -54.49 2.77 -3.47
N ALA A 854 -55.39 2.30 -4.35
CA ALA A 854 -55.54 2.84 -5.72
C ALA A 854 -55.92 4.34 -5.75
N ALA A 855 -56.60 4.82 -4.70
CA ALA A 855 -56.89 6.22 -4.44
C ALA A 855 -57.00 6.47 -2.92
N PRO A 856 -56.80 7.71 -2.43
CA PRO A 856 -57.06 8.04 -1.04
C PRO A 856 -58.49 7.67 -0.63
N GLY A 857 -58.65 6.81 0.39
CA GLY A 857 -59.95 6.34 0.88
C GLY A 857 -60.50 5.07 0.22
N GLN A 858 -59.79 4.44 -0.72
CA GLN A 858 -60.14 3.12 -1.27
C GLN A 858 -59.34 1.99 -0.61
N PRO A 859 -59.89 0.75 -0.57
CA PRO A 859 -59.13 -0.42 -0.11
C PRO A 859 -57.97 -0.74 -1.07
N PRO A 860 -56.88 -1.35 -0.57
CA PRO A 860 -55.73 -1.73 -1.39
C PRO A 860 -56.09 -2.83 -2.40
N GLU A 861 -55.41 -2.86 -3.54
CA GLU A 861 -55.73 -3.74 -4.67
C GLU A 861 -55.53 -5.22 -4.30
N MET A 862 -56.49 -6.08 -4.66
CA MET A 862 -56.47 -7.51 -4.34
C MET A 862 -55.80 -8.32 -5.47
N ALA A 863 -54.84 -9.19 -5.14
CA ALA A 863 -54.20 -10.06 -6.11
C ALA A 863 -54.95 -11.38 -6.30
N THR A 864 -55.17 -11.79 -7.55
CA THR A 864 -55.73 -13.10 -7.91
C THR A 864 -54.74 -14.21 -7.61
N LEU A 865 -55.16 -15.20 -6.83
CA LEU A 865 -54.40 -16.39 -6.43
C LEU A 865 -54.94 -17.63 -7.16
N SER A 866 -54.04 -18.46 -7.67
CA SER A 866 -54.31 -19.85 -8.08
C SER A 866 -53.17 -20.74 -7.63
N LEU A 867 -53.46 -21.84 -6.94
CA LEU A 867 -52.46 -22.74 -6.37
C LEU A 867 -52.97 -24.18 -6.47
N LYS A 868 -52.14 -25.08 -6.96
CA LYS A 868 -52.40 -26.52 -7.04
C LYS A 868 -51.27 -27.29 -6.39
N GLY A 869 -51.58 -28.47 -5.85
CA GLY A 869 -50.56 -29.37 -5.29
C GLY A 869 -51.13 -30.70 -4.83
N ARG A 870 -50.27 -31.52 -4.23
CA ARG A 870 -50.62 -32.79 -3.59
C ARG A 870 -50.25 -32.81 -2.11
N ALA A 871 -51.19 -33.18 -1.24
CA ALA A 871 -50.97 -33.37 0.18
C ALA A 871 -50.85 -34.88 0.51
N GLU A 872 -49.91 -35.26 1.38
CA GLU A 872 -49.64 -36.65 1.76
C GLU A 872 -49.47 -37.58 0.54
N GLY A 873 -48.83 -37.06 -0.52
CA GLY A 873 -48.52 -37.76 -1.77
C GLY A 873 -49.72 -38.05 -2.70
N THR A 874 -50.95 -38.04 -2.19
CA THR A 874 -52.13 -38.58 -2.91
C THR A 874 -53.32 -37.61 -2.97
N ALA A 875 -53.56 -36.80 -1.93
CA ALA A 875 -54.72 -35.91 -1.89
C ALA A 875 -54.52 -34.67 -2.78
N THR A 876 -55.48 -34.36 -3.64
CA THR A 876 -55.40 -33.18 -4.52
C THR A 876 -55.81 -31.91 -3.77
N LEU A 877 -55.05 -30.84 -3.97
CA LEU A 877 -55.29 -29.50 -3.42
C LEU A 877 -55.43 -28.50 -4.57
N ASP A 878 -56.51 -27.73 -4.59
CA ASP A 878 -56.75 -26.62 -5.53
C ASP A 878 -57.29 -25.40 -4.78
N VAL A 879 -56.59 -24.27 -4.83
CA VAL A 879 -56.94 -23.03 -4.11
C VAL A 879 -56.97 -21.88 -5.11
N ASN A 880 -58.11 -21.21 -5.23
CA ASN A 880 -58.31 -20.06 -6.12
C ASN A 880 -59.00 -18.92 -5.40
N GLY A 881 -58.66 -17.67 -5.72
CA GLY A 881 -59.33 -16.52 -5.10
C GLY A 881 -58.58 -15.21 -5.27
N GLN A 882 -58.73 -14.32 -4.28
CA GLN A 882 -58.03 -13.05 -4.21
C GLN A 882 -57.44 -12.84 -2.81
N ILE A 883 -56.25 -12.23 -2.72
CA ILE A 883 -55.57 -11.92 -1.46
C ILE A 883 -54.73 -10.65 -1.61
N ASN A 884 -54.65 -9.83 -0.57
CA ASN A 884 -53.61 -8.80 -0.48
C ASN A 884 -52.75 -9.05 0.77
N PRO A 885 -51.52 -9.58 0.61
CA PRO A 885 -50.64 -9.90 1.73
C PRO A 885 -50.02 -8.67 2.41
N LEU A 886 -50.09 -7.48 1.80
CA LEU A 886 -49.57 -6.22 2.33
C LEU A 886 -50.65 -5.39 3.05
N ALA A 887 -51.91 -5.80 2.97
CA ALA A 887 -53.01 -5.14 3.69
C ALA A 887 -52.90 -5.39 5.20
N GLN A 888 -53.11 -4.33 5.99
CA GLN A 888 -53.19 -4.41 7.46
C GLN A 888 -54.56 -3.90 7.91
N PRO A 889 -55.44 -4.77 8.44
CA PRO A 889 -55.34 -6.23 8.57
C PRO A 889 -55.40 -6.96 7.22
N LEU A 890 -55.02 -8.26 7.21
CA LEU A 890 -55.01 -9.11 6.01
C LEU A 890 -56.40 -9.18 5.35
N ALA A 891 -56.46 -8.94 4.05
CA ALA A 891 -57.68 -9.06 3.25
C ALA A 891 -57.59 -10.25 2.28
N LEU A 892 -58.62 -11.09 2.22
CA LEU A 892 -58.66 -12.26 1.33
C LEU A 892 -60.10 -12.66 0.95
N ASP A 893 -60.30 -13.29 -0.20
CA ASP A 893 -61.53 -13.97 -0.66
C ASP A 893 -61.10 -15.23 -1.45
N ILE A 894 -60.96 -16.35 -0.76
CA ILE A 894 -60.33 -17.58 -1.27
C ILE A 894 -61.29 -18.76 -1.20
N LYS A 895 -61.31 -19.56 -2.27
CA LYS A 895 -61.96 -20.86 -2.33
C LYS A 895 -60.90 -21.95 -2.41
N GLY A 896 -60.98 -22.94 -1.54
CA GLY A 896 -60.08 -24.09 -1.51
C GLY A 896 -60.85 -25.39 -1.65
N VAL A 897 -60.31 -26.33 -2.42
CA VAL A 897 -60.84 -27.66 -2.64
C VAL A 897 -59.74 -28.66 -2.29
N VAL A 898 -60.06 -29.57 -1.38
CA VAL A 898 -59.22 -30.73 -1.07
C VAL A 898 -60.03 -31.99 -1.33
N ARG A 899 -59.49 -32.95 -2.06
CA ARG A 899 -60.16 -34.24 -2.33
C ARG A 899 -59.32 -35.40 -1.83
N ASP A 900 -60.01 -36.40 -1.27
CA ASP A 900 -59.48 -37.69 -0.86
C ASP A 900 -58.32 -37.66 0.15
N LEU A 901 -58.31 -36.67 1.06
CA LEU A 901 -57.35 -36.60 2.16
C LEU A 901 -57.56 -37.72 3.17
N GLU A 902 -56.52 -38.49 3.48
CA GLU A 902 -56.57 -39.56 4.47
C GLU A 902 -56.79 -38.97 5.87
N LEU A 903 -57.79 -39.48 6.58
CA LEU A 903 -58.15 -39.00 7.92
C LEU A 903 -57.28 -39.50 9.08
N PRO A 904 -56.71 -40.73 9.08
CA PRO A 904 -55.91 -41.20 10.23
C PRO A 904 -54.75 -40.27 10.64
N PRO A 905 -53.98 -39.67 9.70
CA PRO A 905 -52.96 -38.67 10.04
C PRO A 905 -53.52 -37.43 10.77
N LEU A 906 -54.79 -37.08 10.59
CA LEU A 906 -55.46 -35.94 11.26
C LEU A 906 -55.96 -36.24 12.68
N SER A 907 -55.73 -37.45 13.18
CA SER A 907 -56.08 -37.85 14.55
C SER A 907 -55.62 -36.88 15.66
N PRO A 908 -54.45 -36.21 15.60
CA PRO A 908 -54.10 -35.12 16.52
C PRO A 908 -55.22 -34.12 16.80
N TYR A 909 -55.88 -33.63 15.75
CA TYR A 909 -56.95 -32.65 15.86
C TYR A 909 -58.23 -33.27 16.44
N SER A 910 -58.59 -34.49 16.03
CA SER A 910 -59.77 -35.17 16.57
C SER A 910 -59.58 -35.57 18.04
N VAL A 911 -58.37 -35.93 18.44
CA VAL A 911 -58.04 -36.20 19.85
C VAL A 911 -58.14 -34.92 20.68
N LYS A 912 -57.56 -33.80 20.23
CA LYS A 912 -57.63 -32.52 20.96
C LYS A 912 -59.06 -31.99 21.12
N TYR A 913 -59.86 -32.02 20.05
CA TYR A 913 -61.17 -31.35 20.05
C TYR A 913 -62.38 -32.29 20.25
N ALA A 914 -62.23 -33.60 20.04
CA ALA A 914 -63.32 -34.57 20.19
C ALA A 914 -63.05 -35.72 21.17
N GLY A 915 -61.79 -36.05 21.45
CA GLY A 915 -61.38 -37.10 22.39
C GLY A 915 -61.19 -38.50 21.81
N TYR A 916 -61.26 -38.64 20.49
CA TYR A 916 -61.14 -39.92 19.79
C TYR A 916 -60.14 -39.82 18.64
N GLY A 917 -59.31 -40.84 18.45
CA GLY A 917 -58.47 -40.99 17.26
C GLY A 917 -59.26 -41.53 16.08
N ILE A 918 -58.82 -41.24 14.85
CA ILE A 918 -59.47 -41.72 13.62
C ILE A 918 -58.81 -43.04 13.20
N GLU A 919 -59.61 -44.08 13.08
CA GLU A 919 -59.17 -45.41 12.67
C GLU A 919 -59.02 -45.52 11.16
N ARG A 920 -59.98 -44.96 10.40
CA ARG A 920 -60.03 -44.99 8.94
C ARG A 920 -60.97 -43.91 8.41
N GLY A 921 -60.75 -43.50 7.17
CA GLY A 921 -61.68 -42.69 6.38
C GLY A 921 -60.95 -41.69 5.49
N LYS A 922 -61.69 -41.11 4.54
CA LYS A 922 -61.20 -40.05 3.66
C LYS A 922 -62.02 -38.78 3.82
N LEU A 923 -61.39 -37.64 3.57
CA LEU A 923 -61.97 -36.32 3.70
C LEU A 923 -61.85 -35.56 2.39
N SER A 924 -62.96 -34.98 1.96
CA SER A 924 -62.99 -33.94 0.94
C SER A 924 -63.58 -32.67 1.54
N VAL A 925 -62.93 -31.53 1.32
CA VAL A 925 -63.36 -30.23 1.86
C VAL A 925 -63.45 -29.21 0.74
N ASP A 926 -64.56 -28.49 0.70
CA ASP A 926 -64.69 -27.26 -0.08
C ASP A 926 -64.84 -26.08 0.90
N VAL A 927 -63.82 -25.22 0.97
CA VAL A 927 -63.82 -24.00 1.81
C VAL A 927 -64.01 -22.76 0.96
N ALA A 928 -64.70 -21.75 1.48
CA ALA A 928 -64.79 -20.41 0.91
C ALA A 928 -64.66 -19.37 2.03
N TYR A 929 -63.51 -18.72 2.13
CA TYR A 929 -63.14 -17.80 3.21
C TYR A 929 -62.98 -16.38 2.68
N ARG A 930 -63.62 -15.42 3.34
CA ARG A 930 -63.57 -14.00 3.01
C ARG A 930 -63.27 -13.17 4.26
N VAL A 931 -62.20 -12.38 4.22
CA VAL A 931 -61.82 -11.42 5.24
C VAL A 931 -61.88 -10.02 4.64
N GLU A 932 -62.76 -9.19 5.19
CA GLU A 932 -62.86 -7.78 4.81
C GLU A 932 -61.72 -6.95 5.43
N PRO A 933 -61.33 -5.81 4.84
CA PRO A 933 -60.26 -4.95 5.36
C PRO A 933 -60.47 -4.40 6.78
N ASN A 934 -61.68 -4.51 7.34
CA ASN A 934 -61.99 -4.17 8.73
C ASN A 934 -61.72 -5.35 9.71
N GLY A 935 -61.25 -6.50 9.21
CA GLY A 935 -61.01 -7.71 9.98
C GLY A 935 -62.24 -8.62 10.15
N GLN A 936 -63.34 -8.40 9.42
CA GLN A 936 -64.52 -9.27 9.49
C GLN A 936 -64.31 -10.53 8.63
N LEU A 937 -64.38 -11.71 9.27
CA LEU A 937 -64.31 -13.03 8.62
C LEU A 937 -65.71 -13.58 8.36
N THR A 938 -65.94 -14.04 7.13
CA THR A 938 -67.04 -14.92 6.73
C THR A 938 -66.45 -16.15 6.05
N ALA A 939 -66.80 -17.34 6.52
CA ALA A 939 -66.27 -18.60 6.03
C ALA A 939 -67.40 -19.61 5.82
N ASN A 940 -67.34 -20.37 4.73
CA ASN A 940 -68.22 -21.51 4.47
C ASN A 940 -67.37 -22.77 4.30
N ASN A 941 -67.73 -23.85 4.97
CA ASN A 941 -66.97 -25.10 4.96
C ASN A 941 -67.90 -26.27 4.63
N GLN A 942 -67.82 -26.80 3.41
CA GLN A 942 -68.45 -28.07 3.06
C GLN A 942 -67.46 -29.19 3.35
N ILE A 943 -67.85 -30.15 4.17
CA ILE A 943 -67.00 -31.24 4.63
C ILE A 943 -67.70 -32.55 4.28
N VAL A 944 -67.08 -33.34 3.38
CA VAL A 944 -67.53 -34.67 2.98
C VAL A 944 -66.57 -35.71 3.54
N LEU A 945 -67.05 -36.57 4.44
CA LEU A 945 -66.29 -37.64 5.06
C LEU A 945 -66.75 -38.98 4.51
N ASN A 946 -65.84 -39.76 3.95
CA ASN A 946 -66.10 -41.08 3.39
C ASN A 946 -65.58 -42.17 4.34
N GLN A 947 -66.50 -42.99 4.85
CA GLN A 947 -66.21 -44.15 5.68
C GLN A 947 -65.40 -43.83 6.95
N LEU A 948 -65.73 -42.70 7.60
CA LEU A 948 -65.11 -42.29 8.85
C LEU A 948 -65.42 -43.28 9.97
N ALA A 949 -64.38 -43.81 10.59
CA ALA A 949 -64.47 -44.64 11.80
C ALA A 949 -63.54 -44.07 12.89
N PHE A 950 -64.07 -43.93 14.11
CA PHE A 950 -63.29 -43.53 15.27
C PHE A 950 -62.86 -44.76 16.08
N GLY A 951 -61.62 -44.76 16.55
CA GLY A 951 -61.08 -45.78 17.42
C GLY A 951 -61.59 -45.66 18.87
N GLU A 952 -60.85 -46.25 19.81
CA GLU A 952 -61.15 -46.10 21.23
C GLU A 952 -60.90 -44.67 21.73
N ARG A 953 -61.56 -44.33 22.84
CA ARG A 953 -61.39 -43.04 23.50
C ARG A 953 -59.95 -42.91 23.99
N VAL A 954 -59.37 -41.72 23.83
CA VAL A 954 -58.05 -41.40 24.38
C VAL A 954 -58.21 -40.92 25.84
N PRO A 955 -57.59 -41.60 26.84
CA PRO A 955 -57.81 -41.30 28.25
C PRO A 955 -57.48 -39.86 28.67
N ASP A 956 -56.44 -39.27 28.08
CA ASP A 956 -55.88 -37.96 28.47
C ASP A 956 -56.35 -36.79 27.59
N SER A 957 -57.42 -36.98 26.80
CA SER A 957 -57.93 -35.90 25.96
C SER A 957 -58.73 -34.85 26.76
N PRO A 958 -58.55 -33.55 26.47
CA PRO A 958 -59.33 -32.47 27.10
C PRO A 958 -60.80 -32.42 26.66
N ALA A 959 -61.20 -33.16 25.63
CA ALA A 959 -62.56 -33.14 25.08
C ALA A 959 -63.25 -34.51 25.17
N ASN A 960 -64.59 -34.51 25.29
CA ASN A 960 -65.40 -35.73 25.32
C ASN A 960 -66.70 -35.54 24.51
N LEU A 961 -66.57 -35.48 23.19
CA LEU A 961 -67.72 -35.35 22.29
C LEU A 961 -68.25 -36.75 21.90
N PRO A 962 -69.57 -36.98 21.80
CA PRO A 962 -70.15 -38.27 21.44
C PRO A 962 -70.05 -38.56 19.93
N VAL A 963 -68.83 -38.53 19.38
CA VAL A 963 -68.59 -38.56 17.92
C VAL A 963 -68.95 -39.89 17.26
N LYS A 964 -68.83 -41.03 17.95
CA LYS A 964 -69.25 -42.33 17.41
C LYS A 964 -70.76 -42.36 17.13
N LEU A 965 -71.56 -41.77 18.02
CA LEU A 965 -73.01 -41.63 17.83
C LEU A 965 -73.31 -40.64 16.69
N ALA A 966 -72.58 -39.51 16.62
CA ALA A 966 -72.76 -38.54 15.56
C ALA A 966 -72.49 -39.14 14.16
N VAL A 967 -71.42 -39.94 14.01
CA VAL A 967 -71.12 -40.67 12.76
C VAL A 967 -72.25 -41.64 12.42
N ALA A 968 -72.73 -42.43 13.39
CA ALA A 968 -73.82 -43.38 13.16
C ALA A 968 -75.15 -42.72 12.75
N LEU A 969 -75.36 -41.46 13.15
CA LEU A 969 -76.58 -40.69 12.83
C LEU A 969 -76.46 -39.92 11.52
N LEU A 970 -75.27 -39.41 11.19
CA LEU A 970 -75.05 -38.53 10.04
C LEU A 970 -74.59 -39.28 8.78
N ALA A 971 -74.03 -40.49 8.92
CA ALA A 971 -73.57 -41.28 7.79
C ALA A 971 -74.74 -41.93 7.03
N ASP A 972 -74.70 -41.87 5.70
CA ASP A 972 -75.66 -42.56 4.85
C ASP A 972 -75.37 -44.06 4.67
N ARG A 973 -76.13 -44.75 3.79
CA ARG A 973 -75.96 -46.19 3.51
C ARG A 973 -74.61 -46.55 2.88
N SER A 974 -73.92 -45.58 2.29
CA SER A 974 -72.57 -45.70 1.73
C SER A 974 -71.47 -45.30 2.72
N GLY A 975 -71.84 -44.87 3.93
CA GLY A 975 -70.92 -44.39 4.96
C GLY A 975 -70.39 -42.98 4.69
N VAL A 976 -71.12 -42.16 3.93
CA VAL A 976 -70.75 -40.78 3.60
C VAL A 976 -71.45 -39.81 4.54
N ILE A 977 -70.72 -38.83 5.09
CA ILE A 977 -71.24 -37.74 5.91
C ILE A 977 -70.95 -36.43 5.18
N ASP A 978 -71.97 -35.63 4.90
CA ASP A 978 -71.84 -34.33 4.23
C ASP A 978 -72.39 -33.20 5.13
N ILE A 979 -71.51 -32.29 5.55
CA ILE A 979 -71.83 -31.23 6.52
C ILE A 979 -71.37 -29.88 5.98
N ASN A 980 -72.26 -28.90 6.01
CA ASN A 980 -71.92 -27.49 5.76
C ASN A 980 -71.83 -26.70 7.08
N LEU A 981 -70.68 -26.05 7.34
CA LEU A 981 -70.40 -25.26 8.54
C LEU A 981 -70.02 -23.80 8.18
N PRO A 982 -71.02 -22.90 8.07
CA PRO A 982 -70.75 -21.47 7.97
C PRO A 982 -70.23 -20.89 9.30
N ILE A 983 -69.19 -20.05 9.23
CA ILE A 983 -68.54 -19.38 10.37
C ILE A 983 -68.48 -17.88 10.05
N SER A 984 -68.81 -17.02 11.02
CA SER A 984 -68.67 -15.56 10.90
C SER A 984 -68.20 -14.94 12.21
N GLY A 985 -67.32 -13.93 12.15
CA GLY A 985 -66.78 -13.24 13.33
C GLY A 985 -65.74 -12.16 12.98
N SER A 986 -65.21 -11.48 13.98
CA SER A 986 -64.09 -10.53 13.81
C SER A 986 -62.77 -11.22 14.14
N LEU A 987 -61.73 -10.99 13.34
CA LEU A 987 -60.35 -11.41 13.66
C LEU A 987 -59.73 -10.55 14.77
N ASN A 988 -60.22 -9.33 14.96
CA ASN A 988 -59.70 -8.39 15.96
C ASN A 988 -60.30 -8.62 17.37
N ASP A 989 -61.43 -9.34 17.45
CA ASP A 989 -62.08 -9.76 18.71
C ASP A 989 -62.77 -11.12 18.50
N PRO A 990 -62.11 -12.25 18.87
CA PRO A 990 -62.48 -13.61 18.45
C PRO A 990 -63.69 -14.21 19.18
N GLN A 991 -64.82 -13.50 19.24
CA GLN A 991 -66.10 -14.07 19.67
C GLN A 991 -66.85 -14.70 18.49
N PHE A 992 -66.42 -15.89 18.05
CA PHE A 992 -67.04 -16.60 16.92
C PHE A 992 -68.41 -17.20 17.30
N ARG A 993 -69.46 -16.87 16.53
CA ARG A 993 -70.84 -17.30 16.80
C ARG A 993 -71.12 -18.71 16.25
N LEU A 994 -70.84 -19.75 17.05
CA LEU A 994 -71.05 -21.18 16.69
C LEU A 994 -72.44 -21.75 17.06
N GLY A 995 -73.22 -21.03 17.88
CA GLY A 995 -74.39 -21.56 18.60
C GLY A 995 -75.60 -22.07 17.78
N PRO A 996 -76.04 -21.41 16.69
CA PRO A 996 -77.33 -21.78 16.06
C PRO A 996 -77.28 -22.88 14.98
N VAL A 997 -76.09 -23.26 14.49
CA VAL A 997 -75.95 -24.12 13.28
C VAL A 997 -75.90 -25.60 13.62
N ILE A 998 -75.24 -25.98 14.72
CA ILE A 998 -75.04 -27.40 15.11
C ILE A 998 -76.37 -28.08 15.47
N VAL A 999 -77.30 -27.36 16.12
CA VAL A 999 -78.59 -27.91 16.54
C VAL A 999 -79.52 -28.17 15.34
N ARG A 1000 -79.43 -27.38 14.25
CA ARG A 1000 -80.29 -27.56 13.06
C ARG A 1000 -79.94 -28.79 12.23
N VAL A 1001 -78.68 -29.22 12.21
CA VAL A 1001 -78.25 -30.41 11.46
C VAL A 1001 -78.71 -31.71 12.14
N ILE A 1002 -78.79 -31.73 13.48
CA ILE A 1002 -79.24 -32.92 14.24
C ILE A 1002 -80.77 -33.04 14.28
N VAL A 1003 -81.50 -31.91 14.26
CA VAL A 1003 -82.97 -31.91 14.51
C VAL A 1003 -83.82 -32.12 13.25
N ASN A 1004 -83.26 -32.02 12.04
CA ASN A 1004 -84.02 -32.26 10.79
C ASN A 1004 -83.91 -33.68 10.21
N LEU A 1005 -83.13 -34.57 10.83
CA LEU A 1005 -82.92 -35.95 10.38
C LEU A 1005 -83.53 -36.98 11.35
N ILE A 1006 -84.74 -36.73 11.85
CA ILE A 1006 -85.53 -37.75 12.57
C ILE A 1006 -86.86 -37.90 11.87
N GLY A 1007 -86.95 -38.95 11.06
CA GLY A 1007 -88.14 -39.31 10.29
C GLY A 1007 -87.98 -40.63 9.55
N LYS A 1008 -87.87 -41.74 10.31
CA LYS A 1008 -87.92 -43.16 9.90
C LYS A 1008 -86.70 -43.72 9.15
N ALA A 1009 -85.86 -44.46 9.89
CA ALA A 1009 -85.28 -45.70 9.40
C ALA A 1009 -85.12 -46.69 10.57
N ILE A 1010 -85.68 -47.89 10.40
CA ILE A 1010 -85.64 -49.01 11.34
C ILE A 1010 -84.79 -50.12 10.69
N THR A 1011 -84.10 -50.86 11.56
CA THR A 1011 -83.44 -52.18 11.42
C THR A 1011 -82.13 -52.28 10.63
N ALA A 1012 -81.08 -52.60 11.39
CA ALA A 1012 -79.78 -53.13 10.99
C ALA A 1012 -79.87 -54.39 10.13
N PRO A 1013 -78.77 -54.74 9.43
CA PRO A 1013 -78.46 -56.14 9.19
C PRO A 1013 -77.01 -56.52 9.56
N PHE A 1014 -76.93 -57.42 10.55
CA PHE A 1014 -76.12 -58.65 10.68
C PHE A 1014 -74.66 -58.75 10.17
N SER A 1015 -73.78 -58.98 11.14
CA SER A 1015 -73.03 -60.23 11.45
C SER A 1015 -72.51 -61.18 10.35
N LEU A 1016 -71.26 -61.61 10.59
CA LEU A 1016 -70.63 -62.94 10.38
C LEU A 1016 -70.36 -63.42 8.95
N ILE A 1017 -69.09 -63.31 8.54
CA ILE A 1017 -68.41 -64.35 7.75
C ILE A 1017 -66.98 -64.52 8.30
N ALA A 1018 -66.83 -65.48 9.21
CA ALA A 1018 -65.55 -66.06 9.62
C ALA A 1018 -65.60 -67.56 9.31
N SER A 1019 -65.15 -67.95 8.11
CA SER A 1019 -64.70 -69.31 7.73
C SER A 1019 -64.64 -69.45 6.19
N ALA A 1020 -63.63 -68.84 5.57
CA ALA A 1020 -63.26 -69.17 4.18
C ALA A 1020 -61.78 -68.88 3.84
N PHE A 1021 -61.00 -68.28 4.75
CA PHE A 1021 -59.57 -68.04 4.57
C PHE A 1021 -58.75 -69.03 5.41
N SER A 1022 -58.85 -70.32 5.08
CA SER A 1022 -57.94 -71.35 5.58
C SER A 1022 -57.37 -72.11 4.38
N GLY A 1023 -56.33 -71.56 3.77
CA GLY A 1023 -55.67 -72.19 2.63
C GLY A 1023 -54.54 -71.35 2.04
N GLY A 1024 -53.38 -71.37 2.69
CA GLY A 1024 -52.09 -71.05 2.07
C GLY A 1024 -51.50 -69.66 2.36
N GLY A 1025 -50.51 -69.61 3.27
CA GLY A 1025 -49.49 -68.57 3.37
C GLY A 1025 -49.81 -67.41 4.32
N ALA A 1026 -49.52 -67.59 5.61
CA ALA A 1026 -49.59 -66.56 6.65
C ALA A 1026 -48.60 -65.38 6.46
N ASP A 1027 -47.77 -65.41 5.41
CA ASP A 1027 -46.75 -64.38 5.17
C ASP A 1027 -47.18 -63.30 4.17
N ALA A 1028 -48.34 -63.39 3.49
CA ALA A 1028 -48.71 -62.43 2.44
C ALA A 1028 -49.32 -61.10 2.94
N SER A 1029 -49.69 -61.01 4.22
CA SER A 1029 -50.37 -59.84 4.83
C SER A 1029 -49.43 -58.91 5.62
N GLN A 1030 -48.13 -59.17 5.63
CA GLN A 1030 -47.15 -58.43 6.43
C GLN A 1030 -45.95 -57.96 5.59
N VAL A 1031 -45.52 -56.71 5.80
CA VAL A 1031 -44.33 -56.11 5.17
C VAL A 1031 -43.36 -55.69 6.26
N ASP A 1032 -42.19 -56.33 6.32
CA ASP A 1032 -41.22 -56.10 7.40
C ASP A 1032 -40.28 -54.92 7.11
N PHE A 1033 -39.88 -54.21 8.17
CA PHE A 1033 -38.95 -53.09 8.16
C PHE A 1033 -37.80 -53.32 9.14
N ALA A 1034 -36.64 -52.74 8.85
CA ALA A 1034 -35.55 -52.70 9.82
C ALA A 1034 -35.92 -51.78 11.01
N PRO A 1035 -35.47 -52.09 12.25
CA PRO A 1035 -35.78 -51.28 13.43
C PRO A 1035 -35.43 -49.80 13.25
N GLY A 1036 -36.38 -48.91 13.49
CA GLY A 1036 -36.21 -47.46 13.34
C GLY A 1036 -36.11 -46.94 11.90
N ARG A 1037 -36.33 -47.77 10.87
CA ARG A 1037 -36.28 -47.37 9.44
C ARG A 1037 -37.63 -47.54 8.74
N VAL A 1038 -37.77 -46.81 7.63
CA VAL A 1038 -38.98 -46.74 6.77
C VAL A 1038 -38.71 -47.15 5.31
N GLU A 1039 -37.47 -47.53 4.98
CA GLU A 1039 -37.09 -47.94 3.63
C GLU A 1039 -37.53 -49.38 3.34
N LEU A 1040 -38.21 -49.59 2.22
CA LEU A 1040 -38.57 -50.92 1.73
C LEU A 1040 -37.33 -51.61 1.13
N ALA A 1041 -36.90 -52.71 1.73
CA ALA A 1041 -35.88 -53.59 1.16
C ALA A 1041 -36.36 -54.22 -0.16
N ASP A 1042 -35.43 -54.54 -1.06
CA ASP A 1042 -35.75 -55.06 -2.41
C ASP A 1042 -36.61 -56.33 -2.38
N ALA A 1043 -36.41 -57.19 -1.38
CA ALA A 1043 -37.23 -58.38 -1.15
C ALA A 1043 -38.70 -58.03 -0.88
N GLN A 1044 -38.96 -56.97 -0.09
CA GLN A 1044 -40.33 -56.53 0.23
C GLN A 1044 -40.99 -55.80 -0.94
N ARG A 1045 -40.23 -55.06 -1.75
CA ARG A 1045 -40.73 -54.44 -2.99
C ARG A 1045 -41.26 -55.49 -3.97
N THR A 1046 -40.46 -56.54 -4.23
CA THR A 1046 -40.84 -57.65 -5.10
C THR A 1046 -42.13 -58.35 -4.61
N LYS A 1047 -42.26 -58.51 -3.29
CA LYS A 1047 -43.47 -59.06 -2.66
C LYS A 1047 -44.70 -58.17 -2.89
N LEU A 1048 -44.57 -56.86 -2.72
CA LEU A 1048 -45.65 -55.90 -2.93
C LEU A 1048 -46.07 -55.79 -4.40
N GLU A 1049 -45.15 -55.92 -5.35
CA GLU A 1049 -45.48 -55.96 -6.79
C GLU A 1049 -46.37 -57.17 -7.14
N SER A 1050 -46.08 -58.34 -6.54
CA SER A 1050 -46.89 -59.54 -6.73
C SER A 1050 -48.30 -59.38 -6.13
N LEU A 1051 -48.41 -58.72 -4.98
CA LEU A 1051 -49.67 -58.40 -4.33
C LEU A 1051 -50.49 -57.41 -5.19
N ALA A 1052 -49.85 -56.39 -5.77
CA ALA A 1052 -50.52 -55.41 -6.62
C ALA A 1052 -51.20 -56.08 -7.82
N LYS A 1053 -50.49 -56.98 -8.51
CA LYS A 1053 -51.04 -57.80 -9.62
C LYS A 1053 -52.19 -58.71 -9.17
N ALA A 1054 -52.14 -59.26 -7.95
CA ALA A 1054 -53.21 -60.10 -7.41
C ALA A 1054 -54.48 -59.29 -7.04
N LEU A 1055 -54.32 -58.03 -6.64
CA LEU A 1055 -55.41 -57.11 -6.30
C LEU A 1055 -56.08 -56.47 -7.52
N GLU A 1056 -55.35 -56.32 -8.63
CA GLU A 1056 -55.89 -55.89 -9.92
C GLU A 1056 -56.97 -56.86 -10.43
N ASN A 1057 -56.72 -58.17 -10.29
CA ASN A 1057 -57.66 -59.23 -10.66
C ASN A 1057 -58.87 -59.39 -9.70
N ARG A 1058 -58.92 -58.66 -8.58
CA ARG A 1058 -60.00 -58.76 -7.58
C ARG A 1058 -60.59 -57.39 -7.22
N PRO A 1059 -61.37 -56.76 -8.12
CA PRO A 1059 -61.84 -55.38 -7.95
C PRO A 1059 -62.78 -55.15 -6.76
N ALA A 1060 -63.36 -56.22 -6.20
CA ALA A 1060 -64.25 -56.16 -5.03
C ALA A 1060 -63.52 -56.04 -3.68
N LEU A 1061 -62.18 -56.07 -3.65
CA LEU A 1061 -61.39 -55.98 -2.41
C LEU A 1061 -60.80 -54.59 -2.21
N ARG A 1062 -60.87 -54.09 -0.97
CA ARG A 1062 -60.16 -52.92 -0.45
C ARG A 1062 -59.01 -53.38 0.44
N VAL A 1063 -57.98 -52.56 0.55
CA VAL A 1063 -56.81 -52.80 1.40
C VAL A 1063 -56.68 -51.65 2.39
N THR A 1064 -56.68 -51.96 3.68
CA THR A 1064 -56.31 -51.03 4.75
C THR A 1064 -54.89 -51.36 5.20
N ILE A 1065 -54.01 -50.37 5.22
CA ILE A 1065 -52.59 -50.53 5.52
C ILE A 1065 -52.34 -49.92 6.90
N VAL A 1066 -51.88 -50.75 7.83
CA VAL A 1066 -51.66 -50.36 9.23
C VAL A 1066 -50.19 -50.48 9.56
N GLY A 1067 -49.55 -49.36 9.90
CA GLY A 1067 -48.15 -49.36 10.30
C GLY A 1067 -47.99 -49.69 11.78
N HIS A 1068 -46.98 -50.51 12.10
CA HIS A 1068 -46.66 -50.92 13.46
C HIS A 1068 -45.28 -50.40 13.87
N SER A 1069 -45.19 -49.92 15.11
CA SER A 1069 -43.95 -49.54 15.78
C SER A 1069 -44.00 -49.89 17.26
N ASP A 1070 -42.85 -49.88 17.93
CA ASP A 1070 -42.77 -50.05 19.38
C ASP A 1070 -41.60 -49.27 19.97
N LEU A 1071 -41.87 -48.50 21.03
CA LEU A 1071 -40.88 -47.61 21.62
C LEU A 1071 -39.67 -48.35 22.18
N GLU A 1072 -39.89 -49.46 22.89
CA GLU A 1072 -38.82 -50.15 23.60
C GLU A 1072 -38.00 -51.04 22.66
N ALA A 1073 -38.64 -51.73 21.70
CA ALA A 1073 -37.97 -52.61 20.75
C ALA A 1073 -37.12 -51.82 19.76
N GLU A 1074 -37.59 -50.63 19.38
CA GLU A 1074 -36.98 -49.86 18.31
C GLU A 1074 -36.10 -48.70 18.80
N ARG A 1075 -36.05 -48.40 20.12
CA ARG A 1075 -35.29 -47.26 20.67
C ARG A 1075 -33.85 -47.21 20.15
N ALA A 1076 -33.09 -48.29 20.31
CA ALA A 1076 -31.69 -48.32 19.89
C ALA A 1076 -31.52 -48.25 18.36
N GLY A 1077 -32.42 -48.89 17.61
CA GLY A 1077 -32.43 -48.84 16.14
C GLY A 1077 -32.73 -47.44 15.62
N TRP A 1078 -33.71 -46.76 16.22
CA TRP A 1078 -34.09 -45.40 15.90
C TRP A 1078 -33.00 -44.39 16.26
N GLN A 1079 -32.38 -44.50 17.45
CA GLN A 1079 -31.28 -43.63 17.86
C GLN A 1079 -30.09 -43.72 16.90
N ARG A 1080 -29.71 -44.94 16.48
CA ARG A 1080 -28.66 -45.16 15.49
C ARG A 1080 -29.05 -44.59 14.12
N ALA A 1081 -30.27 -44.87 13.64
CA ALA A 1081 -30.77 -44.33 12.39
C ALA A 1081 -30.81 -42.78 12.41
N ARG A 1082 -31.15 -42.17 13.56
CA ARG A 1082 -31.14 -40.72 13.75
C ARG A 1082 -29.73 -40.15 13.75
N LEU A 1083 -28.78 -40.80 14.42
CA LEU A 1083 -27.38 -40.39 14.39
C LEU A 1083 -26.81 -40.50 12.97
N ASP A 1084 -27.07 -41.61 12.27
CA ASP A 1084 -26.68 -41.79 10.87
C ASP A 1084 -27.25 -40.67 10.01
N ALA A 1085 -28.54 -40.32 10.19
CA ALA A 1085 -29.18 -39.21 9.49
C ALA A 1085 -28.53 -37.84 9.80
N LEU A 1086 -28.10 -37.60 11.05
CA LEU A 1086 -27.37 -36.37 11.42
C LEU A 1086 -25.98 -36.32 10.77
N LEU A 1087 -25.25 -37.43 10.73
CA LEU A 1087 -23.96 -37.51 10.04
C LEU A 1087 -24.12 -37.30 8.54
N GLN A 1088 -25.14 -37.91 7.93
CA GLN A 1088 -25.51 -37.69 6.53
C GLN A 1088 -25.91 -36.24 6.28
N ALA A 1089 -26.65 -35.61 7.21
CA ALA A 1089 -27.02 -34.19 7.12
C ALA A 1089 -25.78 -33.26 7.19
N GLU A 1090 -24.83 -33.53 8.08
CA GLU A 1090 -23.59 -32.75 8.15
C GLU A 1090 -22.70 -32.97 6.92
N LYS A 1091 -22.66 -34.20 6.38
CA LYS A 1091 -21.99 -34.47 5.09
C LYS A 1091 -22.66 -33.69 3.95
N ARG A 1092 -23.99 -33.71 3.87
CA ARG A 1092 -24.76 -32.89 2.92
C ARG A 1092 -24.48 -31.41 3.09
N ARG A 1093 -24.36 -30.92 4.32
CA ARG A 1093 -24.01 -29.53 4.62
C ARG A 1093 -22.61 -29.17 4.12
N ARG A 1094 -21.61 -30.02 4.35
CA ARG A 1094 -20.26 -29.82 3.82
C ARG A 1094 -20.24 -29.82 2.30
N LEU A 1095 -20.94 -30.76 1.65
CA LEU A 1095 -21.08 -30.82 0.19
C LEU A 1095 -21.80 -29.57 -0.38
N ALA A 1096 -22.85 -29.11 0.31
CA ALA A 1096 -23.61 -27.92 -0.07
C ALA A 1096 -22.73 -26.65 -0.02
N ARG A 1097 -21.90 -26.50 1.03
CA ARG A 1097 -20.94 -25.40 1.14
C ARG A 1097 -19.82 -25.50 0.10
N ALA A 1098 -19.37 -26.71 -0.21
CA ALA A 1098 -18.35 -26.96 -1.22
C ALA A 1098 -18.86 -26.77 -2.67
N GLY A 1099 -20.15 -26.49 -2.85
CA GLY A 1099 -20.76 -26.24 -4.16
C GLY A 1099 -21.00 -27.47 -5.03
N GLY A 1100 -20.88 -28.69 -4.47
CA GLY A 1100 -21.13 -29.93 -5.19
C GLY A 1100 -22.62 -30.28 -5.30
N GLU A 1101 -22.97 -31.17 -6.24
CA GLU A 1101 -24.28 -31.83 -6.23
C GLU A 1101 -24.46 -32.57 -4.90
N VAL A 1102 -25.58 -32.30 -4.24
CA VAL A 1102 -25.94 -32.97 -2.99
C VAL A 1102 -26.99 -34.03 -3.34
N PRO A 1103 -26.59 -35.31 -3.50
CA PRO A 1103 -27.55 -36.35 -3.83
C PRO A 1103 -28.55 -36.54 -2.69
N GLN A 1104 -29.79 -36.93 -3.03
CA GLN A 1104 -30.86 -37.15 -2.06
C GLN A 1104 -30.49 -38.22 -1.02
N GLN A 1105 -29.66 -39.20 -1.40
CA GLN A 1105 -29.07 -40.19 -0.50
C GLN A 1105 -27.55 -40.01 -0.48
N VAL A 1106 -26.98 -39.90 0.72
CA VAL A 1106 -25.53 -39.77 0.93
C VAL A 1106 -25.07 -40.86 1.88
N ASN A 1107 -24.04 -41.60 1.50
CA ASN A 1107 -23.42 -42.60 2.36
C ASN A 1107 -22.23 -42.00 3.12
N VAL A 1108 -22.14 -42.28 4.42
CA VAL A 1108 -21.01 -41.88 5.27
C VAL A 1108 -19.98 -43.00 5.26
N SER A 1109 -18.76 -42.72 4.78
CA SER A 1109 -17.68 -43.72 4.76
C SER A 1109 -17.03 -43.85 6.13
N ALA A 1110 -16.34 -44.97 6.39
CA ALA A 1110 -15.61 -45.19 7.64
C ALA A 1110 -14.47 -44.18 7.85
N GLN A 1111 -13.89 -43.63 6.78
CA GLN A 1111 -12.80 -42.65 6.84
C GLN A 1111 -13.29 -41.25 7.26
N GLU A 1112 -14.51 -40.87 6.85
CA GLU A 1112 -15.07 -39.53 7.11
C GLU A 1112 -15.84 -39.44 8.44
N ARG A 1113 -16.29 -40.58 8.98
CA ARG A 1113 -17.13 -40.67 10.19
C ARG A 1113 -16.53 -39.93 11.40
N PRO A 1114 -15.22 -40.01 11.73
CA PRO A 1114 -14.67 -39.35 12.91
C PRO A 1114 -14.77 -37.81 12.85
N GLU A 1115 -14.54 -37.22 11.68
CA GLU A 1115 -14.63 -35.78 11.50
C GLU A 1115 -16.08 -35.28 11.54
N LEU A 1116 -16.99 -35.99 10.87
CA LEU A 1116 -18.41 -35.64 10.87
C LEU A 1116 -19.00 -35.75 12.27
N LEU A 1117 -18.64 -36.79 13.02
CA LEU A 1117 -19.10 -36.98 14.40
C LEU A 1117 -18.62 -35.85 15.31
N ARG A 1118 -17.36 -35.42 15.17
CA ARG A 1118 -16.81 -34.30 15.95
C ARG A 1118 -17.56 -33.00 15.67
N GLU A 1119 -17.91 -32.72 14.42
CA GLU A 1119 -18.64 -31.50 14.06
C GLU A 1119 -20.10 -31.54 14.55
N VAL A 1120 -20.78 -32.68 14.39
CA VAL A 1120 -22.13 -32.88 14.94
C VAL A 1120 -22.13 -32.71 16.46
N TYR A 1121 -21.15 -33.27 17.17
CA TYR A 1121 -20.98 -33.10 18.61
C TYR A 1121 -20.73 -31.63 19.00
N ARG A 1122 -19.85 -30.92 18.27
CA ARG A 1122 -19.55 -29.50 18.53
C ARG A 1122 -20.81 -28.62 18.39
N ARG A 1123 -21.70 -28.95 17.47
CA ARG A 1123 -22.92 -28.18 17.17
C ARG A 1123 -24.14 -28.59 17.99
N ALA A 1124 -24.18 -29.83 18.50
CA ALA A 1124 -25.28 -30.32 19.30
C ALA A 1124 -25.46 -29.46 20.57
N ASP A 1125 -26.70 -29.09 20.87
CA ASP A 1125 -27.05 -28.39 22.09
C ASP A 1125 -27.19 -29.40 23.25
N ILE A 1126 -26.03 -29.84 23.73
CA ILE A 1126 -25.90 -30.82 24.81
C ILE A 1126 -24.91 -30.29 25.84
N PRO A 1127 -25.07 -30.61 27.14
CA PRO A 1127 -24.10 -30.25 28.17
C PRO A 1127 -22.76 -30.93 27.87
N LYS A 1128 -21.78 -30.13 27.44
CA LYS A 1128 -20.42 -30.60 27.10
C LYS A 1128 -19.50 -30.49 28.32
N PRO A 1129 -18.73 -31.54 28.65
CA PRO A 1129 -17.71 -31.45 29.69
C PRO A 1129 -16.71 -30.33 29.38
N ARG A 1130 -16.46 -29.46 30.34
CA ARG A 1130 -15.55 -28.32 30.20
C ARG A 1130 -14.20 -28.62 30.86
N ASN A 1131 -13.12 -28.08 30.31
CA ASN A 1131 -11.81 -28.08 30.95
C ASN A 1131 -11.74 -26.98 32.03
N PHE A 1132 -10.63 -26.93 32.78
CA PHE A 1132 -10.43 -25.95 33.86
C PHE A 1132 -10.49 -24.47 33.42
N VAL A 1133 -10.48 -24.19 32.12
CA VAL A 1133 -10.55 -22.83 31.54
C VAL A 1133 -11.96 -22.54 30.98
N GLY A 1134 -12.94 -23.39 31.26
CA GLY A 1134 -14.34 -23.21 30.82
C GLY A 1134 -14.60 -23.53 29.33
N LEU A 1135 -13.62 -24.07 28.61
CA LEU A 1135 -13.76 -24.51 27.21
C LEU A 1135 -14.23 -25.97 27.14
N ALA A 1136 -15.02 -26.34 26.13
CA ALA A 1136 -15.45 -27.73 25.93
C ALA A 1136 -14.23 -28.66 25.69
N LYS A 1137 -14.13 -29.76 26.44
CA LYS A 1137 -13.07 -30.77 26.36
C LYS A 1137 -13.24 -31.61 25.08
N ASP A 1138 -12.15 -31.84 24.34
CA ASP A 1138 -12.12 -32.80 23.22
C ASP A 1138 -12.07 -34.22 23.83
N ILE A 1139 -13.10 -35.02 23.57
CA ILE A 1139 -13.33 -36.35 24.16
C ILE A 1139 -13.15 -37.45 23.09
N PRO A 1140 -12.89 -38.71 23.46
CA PRO A 1140 -12.81 -39.82 22.50
C PRO A 1140 -14.09 -39.98 21.65
N GLN A 1141 -13.95 -40.55 20.44
CA GLN A 1141 -15.06 -40.72 19.49
C GLN A 1141 -16.24 -41.52 20.08
N GLU A 1142 -15.96 -42.57 20.85
CA GLU A 1142 -16.98 -43.39 21.52
C GLU A 1142 -17.77 -42.60 22.58
N GLU A 1143 -17.09 -41.70 23.32
CA GLU A 1143 -17.77 -40.79 24.25
C GLU A 1143 -18.63 -39.77 23.50
N MET A 1144 -18.18 -39.23 22.37
CA MET A 1144 -19.02 -38.34 21.54
C MET A 1144 -20.26 -39.06 21.02
N GLU A 1145 -20.09 -40.28 20.49
CA GLU A 1145 -21.19 -41.10 19.97
C GLU A 1145 -22.19 -41.45 21.06
N SER A 1146 -21.72 -41.84 22.26
CA SER A 1146 -22.62 -42.16 23.38
C SER A 1146 -23.40 -40.93 23.87
N LEU A 1147 -22.77 -39.75 23.98
CA LEU A 1147 -23.46 -38.51 24.37
C LEU A 1147 -24.48 -38.07 23.32
N LEU A 1148 -24.15 -38.20 22.04
CA LEU A 1148 -25.07 -37.91 20.95
C LEU A 1148 -26.26 -38.88 20.94
N LEU A 1149 -26.04 -40.18 21.12
CA LEU A 1149 -27.12 -41.17 21.20
C LEU A 1149 -28.01 -40.96 22.44
N ALA A 1150 -27.40 -40.62 23.60
CA ALA A 1150 -28.13 -40.35 24.84
C ALA A 1150 -29.01 -39.09 24.73
N ALA A 1151 -28.58 -38.09 23.96
CA ALA A 1151 -29.37 -36.89 23.68
C ALA A 1151 -30.60 -37.16 22.79
N GLN A 1152 -30.63 -38.27 22.05
CA GLN A 1152 -31.76 -38.65 21.20
C GLN A 1152 -32.75 -39.52 21.98
N ALA A 1153 -33.78 -38.92 22.59
CA ALA A 1153 -34.84 -39.66 23.27
C ALA A 1153 -36.09 -39.80 22.38
N PRO A 1154 -36.36 -40.97 21.74
CA PRO A 1154 -37.60 -41.17 21.01
C PRO A 1154 -38.79 -41.09 21.98
N THR A 1155 -39.88 -40.46 21.53
CA THR A 1155 -41.14 -40.32 22.25
C THR A 1155 -42.22 -41.23 21.66
N ALA A 1156 -43.38 -41.33 22.33
CA ALA A 1156 -44.53 -42.05 21.77
C ALA A 1156 -44.94 -41.49 20.39
N ASP A 1157 -44.85 -40.17 20.20
CA ASP A 1157 -45.12 -39.50 18.93
C ASP A 1157 -44.13 -39.94 17.84
N THR A 1158 -42.84 -40.05 18.15
CA THR A 1158 -41.85 -40.52 17.16
C THR A 1158 -42.15 -41.94 16.65
N MET A 1159 -42.71 -42.80 17.51
CA MET A 1159 -43.12 -44.14 17.11
C MET A 1159 -44.39 -44.11 16.27
N ARG A 1160 -45.34 -43.26 16.64
CA ARG A 1160 -46.55 -43.02 15.84
C ARG A 1160 -46.21 -42.56 14.43
N ASP A 1161 -45.33 -41.57 14.29
CA ASP A 1161 -44.86 -41.06 13.00
C ASP A 1161 -44.15 -42.15 12.20
N LEU A 1162 -43.30 -42.95 12.85
CA LEU A 1162 -42.61 -44.07 12.23
C LEU A 1162 -43.59 -45.12 11.67
N ALA A 1163 -44.63 -45.45 12.44
CA ALA A 1163 -45.69 -46.35 12.00
C ALA A 1163 -46.47 -45.77 10.81
N VAL A 1164 -46.89 -44.50 10.88
CA VAL A 1164 -47.59 -43.84 9.77
C VAL A 1164 -46.73 -43.83 8.50
N ALA A 1165 -45.46 -43.47 8.61
CA ALA A 1165 -44.52 -43.42 7.48
C ALA A 1165 -44.32 -44.80 6.82
N ARG A 1166 -44.31 -45.89 7.60
CA ARG A 1166 -44.25 -47.26 7.05
C ARG A 1166 -45.51 -47.62 6.28
N ALA A 1167 -46.69 -47.30 6.82
CA ALA A 1167 -47.96 -47.55 6.15
C ALA A 1167 -48.06 -46.76 4.83
N MET A 1168 -47.63 -45.50 4.86
CA MET A 1168 -47.54 -44.66 3.67
C MET A 1168 -46.56 -45.21 2.64
N ALA A 1169 -45.34 -45.60 3.04
CA ALA A 1169 -44.36 -46.16 2.12
C ALA A 1169 -44.89 -47.38 1.35
N VAL A 1170 -45.68 -48.24 2.03
CA VAL A 1170 -46.35 -49.38 1.40
C VAL A 1170 -47.50 -48.93 0.50
N LYS A 1171 -48.33 -47.98 0.95
CA LYS A 1171 -49.44 -47.42 0.15
C LYS A 1171 -48.93 -46.78 -1.14
N ASP A 1172 -47.94 -45.90 -1.04
CA ASP A 1172 -47.35 -45.17 -2.16
C ASP A 1172 -46.73 -46.13 -3.16
N PHE A 1173 -46.02 -47.15 -2.67
CA PHE A 1173 -45.50 -48.20 -3.54
C PHE A 1173 -46.62 -48.94 -4.28
N LEU A 1174 -47.70 -49.34 -3.60
CA LEU A 1174 -48.85 -50.00 -4.25
C LEU A 1174 -49.58 -49.08 -5.23
N ALA A 1175 -49.73 -47.79 -4.92
CA ALA A 1175 -50.32 -46.80 -5.80
C ALA A 1175 -49.46 -46.61 -7.08
N SER A 1176 -48.13 -46.61 -6.94
CA SER A 1176 -47.20 -46.54 -8.10
C SER A 1176 -47.36 -47.71 -9.07
N GLN A 1177 -47.90 -48.85 -8.60
CA GLN A 1177 -48.23 -50.03 -9.41
C GLN A 1177 -49.62 -49.95 -10.07
N ARG A 1178 -50.23 -48.75 -10.18
CA ARG A 1178 -51.52 -48.47 -10.84
C ARG A 1178 -52.76 -49.08 -10.16
N LEU A 1179 -52.71 -49.38 -8.87
CA LEU A 1179 -53.90 -49.72 -8.11
C LEU A 1179 -54.80 -48.49 -7.90
N PRO A 1180 -56.14 -48.60 -8.06
CA PRO A 1180 -57.06 -47.49 -7.80
C PRO A 1180 -56.98 -47.01 -6.34
N GLU A 1181 -56.74 -45.72 -6.12
CA GLU A 1181 -56.56 -45.16 -4.78
C GLU A 1181 -57.83 -45.21 -3.91
N ASP A 1182 -59.02 -45.26 -4.50
CA ASP A 1182 -60.30 -45.45 -3.80
C ASP A 1182 -60.41 -46.80 -3.08
N ARG A 1183 -59.50 -47.74 -3.39
CA ARG A 1183 -59.41 -49.07 -2.78
C ARG A 1183 -58.33 -49.17 -1.70
N LEU A 1184 -57.45 -48.19 -1.60
CA LEU A 1184 -56.35 -48.15 -0.64
C LEU A 1184 -56.71 -47.17 0.49
N PHE A 1185 -56.63 -47.65 1.72
CA PHE A 1185 -56.88 -46.86 2.93
C PHE A 1185 -55.69 -46.97 3.88
N LEU A 1186 -55.38 -45.89 4.58
CA LEU A 1186 -54.53 -45.96 5.76
C LEU A 1186 -55.38 -46.32 6.98
N GLY A 1187 -54.83 -47.13 7.87
CA GLY A 1187 -55.41 -47.40 9.18
C GLY A 1187 -54.67 -46.66 10.30
N ALA A 1188 -55.28 -46.60 11.49
CA ALA A 1188 -54.63 -46.00 12.66
C ALA A 1188 -53.31 -46.70 13.00
N PRO A 1189 -52.20 -45.96 13.20
CA PRO A 1189 -50.91 -46.55 13.54
C PRO A 1189 -50.98 -47.27 14.89
N LYS A 1190 -50.35 -48.45 14.99
CA LYS A 1190 -50.21 -49.19 16.25
C LYS A 1190 -48.79 -49.02 16.79
N THR A 1191 -48.68 -48.55 18.04
CA THR A 1191 -47.39 -48.25 18.69
C THR A 1191 -47.05 -49.21 19.84
N ALA A 1192 -47.78 -50.33 19.94
CA ALA A 1192 -47.62 -51.33 20.99
C ALA A 1192 -47.45 -52.73 20.37
N ARG A 1193 -46.61 -53.57 21.00
CA ARG A 1193 -46.36 -54.95 20.55
C ARG A 1193 -47.61 -55.82 20.66
N SER A 1194 -47.77 -56.71 19.69
CA SER A 1194 -48.72 -57.82 19.75
C SER A 1194 -47.98 -59.11 19.38
N GLY A 1195 -47.85 -60.03 20.34
CA GLY A 1195 -47.16 -61.34 20.17
C GLY A 1195 -45.65 -61.35 20.48
N GLY A 1196 -45.11 -62.54 20.78
CA GLY A 1196 -43.72 -62.74 21.25
C GLY A 1196 -42.61 -62.66 20.18
N ASN A 1197 -42.94 -62.78 18.89
CA ASN A 1197 -42.01 -62.68 17.74
C ASN A 1197 -42.24 -61.39 16.93
N TRP A 1198 -42.70 -60.31 17.57
CA TRP A 1198 -43.02 -59.06 16.90
C TRP A 1198 -41.79 -58.43 16.22
N GLN A 1199 -41.93 -58.07 14.94
CA GLN A 1199 -40.97 -57.27 14.19
C GLN A 1199 -41.62 -55.97 13.70
N PRO A 1200 -40.83 -54.91 13.44
CA PRO A 1200 -41.33 -53.69 12.85
C PRO A 1200 -41.93 -53.98 11.48
N GLN A 1201 -43.18 -53.59 11.26
CA GLN A 1201 -43.95 -54.06 10.09
C GLN A 1201 -45.04 -53.08 9.66
N ALA A 1202 -45.57 -53.28 8.45
CA ALA A 1202 -46.88 -52.80 8.04
C ALA A 1202 -47.79 -53.99 7.73
N GLU A 1203 -48.97 -54.00 8.35
CA GLU A 1203 -50.02 -55.00 8.22
C GLU A 1203 -51.00 -54.60 7.11
N LEU A 1204 -51.37 -55.56 6.25
CA LEU A 1204 -52.28 -55.38 5.12
C LEU A 1204 -53.60 -56.10 5.41
N GLN A 1205 -54.66 -55.34 5.66
CA GLN A 1205 -56.00 -55.85 5.98
C GLN A 1205 -56.91 -55.78 4.75
N LEU A 1206 -57.39 -56.94 4.29
CA LEU A 1206 -58.28 -57.04 3.13
C LEU A 1206 -59.74 -57.05 3.58
N ALA A 1207 -60.58 -56.20 2.97
CA ALA A 1207 -62.02 -56.14 3.23
C ALA A 1207 -62.83 -56.07 1.91
N PRO A 1208 -64.05 -56.63 1.85
CA PRO A 1208 -64.94 -56.46 0.70
C PRO A 1208 -65.42 -54.99 0.58
N ARG A 1209 -65.67 -54.56 -0.66
CA ARG A 1209 -66.08 -53.20 -1.05
C ARG A 1209 -67.49 -52.85 -0.60
#